data_AF-A0A971YHQ8-F1
#
_entry.id   AF-A0A971YHQ8-F1
#
_cell.length_a   1.000
_cell.length_b   1.000
_cell.length_c   1.000
_cell.angle_alpha   90.00
_cell.angle_beta   90.00
_cell.angle_gamma   90.00
#
_symmetry.space_group_name_H-M   'P 1'
#
loop_
_entity.id
_entity.type
_entity.pdbx_description
1 polymer ?
#
loop_
_entity_poly.entity_id
_entity_poly.type
_entity_poly.pdbx_seq_one_letter_code
_entity_poly.pdbx_strand_id
1 'polypeptide(L)'
;MRRYMLYGLLLIIILLAGCSTSDKKDAEGDVKLPSFQKITVSNPASEVVTFTVSPDGNLYILEAGGLLTVYKNDGTLMHEYENTSDFIAVCWHDGMVYAYDAVKQQIVALDTKDGSIKKITDELKAEEILKLASAGEYIYALAVPEVHNYELGPNGYINFGEILYRINPKTGEVIDTNETNIIAIYAASDGKLYYYAYRDDAYALYTFGTKDGKSAKLYNLDDIGYITAFVYENDYFIYSDHEKVVMLNLSDNTEKVIEEPILILCGNDMTFLKGNIIYFGYYTDKPNAINSVYIEDINRNSHADISDIDNDDKKNKEYKEFIEAAEEKGSVAVSIPFSKVYINSSIVKRISGIKTVFISQNIDNQAVLTEIMAGNPDVDIYITTPASYLAEGVLSKGIYVSLNNSEIIKNYKDKCFDYIADAMTAPSGDIWMLPLQLDSYVIWYIPENIEKFDIDLEEFRYLDDFLKLSERMPRTGNYAAYVETPYLFARSLEDQYDMTYNNFKEKKVNYETPLFRDLFDKMWSGWIMYSPNSRHPLFRSSHDDYKGELMEESARFDKTRVIYKYDSIGEQLNMSSLDGWRVLPMPRLNSDVKKNSVNISCAFINPHSKNKELALEYLEAITKVPFDYWSYTCVLLFKDKEMYADRYDITQPAFEDIYNIVKDGMINSRCGFYINGNIIDDYQNGRLTLDEAIALIQREAEMWLNE
;
A
#
# COMPACT_ATOMS: atom_id res chain seq x y z
N MET A 1 67.07 -10.41 -49.18
CA MET A 1 66.25 -11.50 -48.61
C MET A 1 64.94 -10.95 -48.07
N ARG A 2 64.06 -10.56 -48.99
CA ARG A 2 62.77 -9.92 -48.75
C ARG A 2 61.78 -10.33 -49.86
N ARG A 3 61.88 -11.59 -50.31
CA ARG A 3 61.15 -12.15 -51.47
C ARG A 3 60.57 -13.56 -51.28
N TYR A 4 60.63 -14.12 -50.06
CA TYR A 4 59.97 -15.39 -49.72
C TYR A 4 58.86 -15.26 -48.67
N MET A 5 58.53 -14.05 -48.20
CA MET A 5 57.50 -13.84 -47.17
C MET A 5 56.13 -13.40 -47.70
N LEU A 6 55.98 -13.18 -49.02
CA LEU A 6 54.71 -12.73 -49.64
C LEU A 6 53.96 -13.81 -50.43
N TYR A 7 54.55 -15.00 -50.62
CA TYR A 7 53.90 -16.11 -51.33
C TYR A 7 53.21 -17.14 -50.41
N GLY A 8 53.41 -17.06 -49.09
CA GLY A 8 52.72 -17.90 -48.11
C GLY A 8 51.35 -17.38 -47.67
N LEU A 9 51.03 -16.10 -47.92
CA LEU A 9 49.82 -15.44 -47.41
C LEU A 9 48.65 -15.39 -48.41
N LEU A 10 48.85 -15.84 -49.67
CA LEU A 10 47.84 -15.76 -50.74
C LEU A 10 47.24 -17.12 -51.15
N LEU A 11 47.63 -18.22 -50.49
CA LEU A 11 47.14 -19.57 -50.76
C LEU A 11 46.11 -20.08 -49.72
N ILE A 12 45.82 -19.32 -48.67
CA ILE A 12 44.87 -19.71 -47.61
C ILE A 12 43.47 -19.08 -47.81
N ILE A 13 43.31 -18.14 -48.76
CA ILE A 13 42.05 -17.39 -48.96
C ILE A 13 41.16 -17.94 -50.11
N ILE A 14 41.52 -19.05 -50.79
CA ILE A 14 40.74 -19.58 -51.94
C ILE A 14 40.28 -21.05 -51.74
N LEU A 15 40.04 -21.49 -50.50
CA LEU A 15 39.38 -22.80 -50.25
C LEU A 15 38.05 -22.71 -49.49
N LEU A 16 37.51 -21.50 -49.28
CA LEU A 16 36.24 -21.30 -48.57
C LEU A 16 35.26 -20.43 -49.39
N ALA A 17 34.82 -20.98 -50.52
CA ALA A 17 33.56 -20.61 -51.16
C ALA A 17 33.05 -21.81 -51.99
N GLY A 18 31.86 -22.34 -51.66
CA GLY A 18 31.08 -23.18 -52.57
C GLY A 18 30.55 -24.52 -52.05
N CYS A 19 29.53 -24.44 -51.20
CA CYS A 19 28.32 -25.29 -51.12
C CYS A 19 28.40 -26.82 -51.30
N SER A 20 28.09 -27.57 -50.23
CA SER A 20 26.87 -28.43 -50.17
C SER A 20 26.75 -29.14 -48.81
N THR A 21 25.61 -28.91 -48.14
CA THR A 21 24.81 -29.85 -47.31
C THR A 21 25.45 -30.82 -46.29
N SER A 22 24.86 -30.75 -45.08
CA SER A 22 24.77 -31.75 -43.99
C SER A 22 26.06 -32.25 -43.35
N ASP A 23 26.42 -31.67 -42.21
CA ASP A 23 26.29 -32.33 -40.91
C ASP A 23 26.85 -31.39 -39.82
N LYS A 24 25.95 -30.58 -39.23
CA LYS A 24 26.26 -29.90 -37.97
C LYS A 24 26.38 -30.97 -36.89
N LYS A 25 27.60 -31.19 -36.41
CA LYS A 25 27.80 -31.72 -35.06
C LYS A 25 27.53 -30.58 -34.09
N ASP A 26 26.29 -30.49 -33.66
CA ASP A 26 25.90 -29.70 -32.50
C ASP A 26 26.63 -30.28 -31.28
N ALA A 27 27.55 -29.48 -30.75
CA ALA A 27 28.03 -29.59 -29.39
C ALA A 27 27.48 -28.40 -28.60
N GLU A 28 26.18 -28.16 -28.74
CA GLU A 28 25.37 -27.54 -27.70
C GLU A 28 24.98 -28.68 -26.76
N GLY A 29 25.50 -28.66 -25.53
CA GLY A 29 24.89 -29.44 -24.48
C GLY A 29 23.53 -28.83 -24.24
N ASP A 30 22.49 -29.39 -24.89
CA ASP A 30 21.10 -29.14 -24.56
C ASP A 30 20.96 -29.29 -23.03
N VAL A 31 20.84 -28.17 -22.34
CA VAL A 31 20.20 -28.16 -21.03
C VAL A 31 18.76 -28.56 -21.34
N LYS A 32 18.47 -29.86 -21.24
CA LYS A 32 17.09 -30.33 -21.23
C LYS A 32 16.40 -29.60 -20.09
N LEU A 33 15.60 -28.59 -20.43
CA LEU A 33 14.65 -27.99 -19.51
C LEU A 33 13.90 -29.14 -18.83
N PRO A 34 13.84 -29.16 -17.48
CA PRO A 34 13.10 -30.20 -16.79
C PRO A 34 11.67 -30.20 -17.34
N SER A 35 11.20 -31.37 -17.78
CA SER A 35 9.86 -31.53 -18.33
C SER A 35 8.84 -30.91 -17.39
N PHE A 36 7.95 -30.04 -17.91
CA PHE A 36 6.85 -29.51 -17.12
C PHE A 36 6.09 -30.65 -16.46
N GLN A 37 5.85 -30.51 -15.17
CA GLN A 37 5.21 -31.51 -14.33
C GLN A 37 4.35 -30.76 -13.35
N LYS A 38 3.04 -31.03 -13.34
CA LYS A 38 2.14 -30.46 -12.34
C LYS A 38 2.59 -30.86 -10.93
N ILE A 39 2.77 -29.87 -10.07
CA ILE A 39 3.10 -30.03 -8.66
C ILE A 39 1.93 -29.44 -7.88
N THR A 40 1.35 -30.24 -7.00
CA THR A 40 0.43 -29.72 -5.97
C THR A 40 1.24 -29.48 -4.71
N VAL A 41 1.03 -28.33 -4.10
CA VAL A 41 1.60 -27.98 -2.80
C VAL A 41 0.46 -28.01 -1.78
N SER A 42 0.71 -28.65 -0.66
CA SER A 42 -0.11 -28.55 0.55
C SER A 42 0.80 -28.10 1.68
N ASN A 43 0.41 -27.06 2.41
CA ASN A 43 1.14 -26.58 3.57
C ASN A 43 0.22 -26.59 4.81
N PRO A 44 0.62 -27.26 5.92
CA PRO A 44 -0.09 -27.18 7.19
C PRO A 44 0.32 -26.00 8.08
N ALA A 45 1.40 -25.28 7.78
CA ALA A 45 1.88 -24.16 8.61
C ALA A 45 0.99 -22.92 8.44
N SER A 46 0.47 -22.39 9.55
CA SER A 46 -0.47 -21.26 9.56
C SER A 46 0.20 -19.89 9.51
N GLU A 47 1.49 -19.79 9.84
CA GLU A 47 2.22 -18.51 9.98
C GLU A 47 3.54 -18.58 9.21
N VAL A 48 3.51 -18.37 7.89
CA VAL A 48 4.70 -18.39 7.02
C VAL A 48 5.28 -16.98 6.92
N VAL A 49 6.58 -16.83 7.20
CA VAL A 49 7.36 -15.60 6.98
C VAL A 49 7.90 -15.58 5.55
N THR A 50 8.47 -16.69 5.10
CA THR A 50 9.02 -16.84 3.76
C THR A 50 9.22 -18.32 3.43
N PHE A 51 9.41 -18.65 2.15
CA PHE A 51 9.73 -20.02 1.76
C PHE A 51 10.74 -20.08 0.61
N THR A 52 11.31 -21.27 0.41
CA THR A 52 12.06 -21.63 -0.79
C THR A 52 11.78 -23.08 -1.17
N VAL A 53 12.03 -23.45 -2.42
CA VAL A 53 11.67 -24.76 -2.96
C VAL A 53 12.89 -25.42 -3.57
N SER A 54 13.12 -26.69 -3.23
CA SER A 54 14.17 -27.48 -3.87
C SER A 54 13.71 -28.10 -5.21
N PRO A 55 14.62 -28.53 -6.09
CA PRO A 55 14.28 -29.09 -7.41
C PRO A 55 13.40 -30.36 -7.39
N ASP A 56 13.38 -31.08 -6.27
CA ASP A 56 12.51 -32.23 -6.01
C ASP A 56 11.11 -31.84 -5.50
N GLY A 57 10.88 -30.56 -5.20
CA GLY A 57 9.60 -30.01 -4.78
C GLY A 57 9.39 -29.97 -3.27
N ASN A 58 10.43 -30.18 -2.46
CA ASN A 58 10.31 -29.96 -1.02
C ASN A 58 10.27 -28.46 -0.71
N LEU A 59 9.41 -28.10 0.23
CA LEU A 59 9.17 -26.73 0.68
C LEU A 59 9.95 -26.51 1.97
N TYR A 60 10.84 -25.53 1.94
CA TYR A 60 11.53 -25.05 3.13
C TYR A 60 10.83 -23.77 3.55
N ILE A 61 10.12 -23.83 4.67
CA ILE A 61 9.23 -22.79 5.17
C ILE A 61 9.87 -22.22 6.42
N LEU A 62 10.05 -20.90 6.45
CA LEU A 62 10.39 -20.19 7.66
C LEU A 62 9.08 -19.72 8.31
N GLU A 63 8.80 -20.21 9.52
CA GLU A 63 7.58 -19.89 10.26
C GLU A 63 7.75 -18.65 11.16
N ALA A 64 6.65 -18.02 11.56
CA ALA A 64 6.66 -16.95 12.55
C ALA A 64 7.22 -17.51 13.89
N GLY A 65 8.31 -16.91 14.37
CA GLY A 65 9.16 -17.48 15.43
C GLY A 65 10.52 -17.99 14.93
N GLY A 66 10.73 -17.96 13.61
CA GLY A 66 11.99 -18.22 12.93
C GLY A 66 12.37 -19.70 12.86
N LEU A 67 11.44 -20.62 13.06
CA LEU A 67 11.71 -22.05 12.86
C LEU A 67 11.68 -22.38 11.37
N LEU A 68 12.77 -22.95 10.83
CA LEU A 68 12.81 -23.47 9.46
C LEU A 68 12.33 -24.92 9.42
N THR A 69 11.21 -25.16 8.78
CA THR A 69 10.57 -26.48 8.63
C THR A 69 10.60 -26.94 7.17
N VAL A 70 10.67 -28.26 6.96
CA VAL A 70 10.70 -28.85 5.62
C VAL A 70 9.51 -29.75 5.41
N TYR A 71 8.74 -29.49 4.37
CA TYR A 71 7.62 -30.30 3.95
C TYR A 71 7.88 -30.92 2.58
N LYS A 72 7.36 -32.13 2.38
CA LYS A 72 7.14 -32.62 1.02
C LYS A 72 6.03 -31.80 0.36
N ASN A 73 5.97 -31.84 -0.97
CA ASN A 73 4.91 -31.21 -1.74
C ASN A 73 3.48 -31.66 -1.33
N ASP A 74 3.33 -32.87 -0.77
CA ASP A 74 2.05 -33.38 -0.24
C ASP A 74 1.69 -32.85 1.16
N GLY A 75 2.52 -31.98 1.76
CA GLY A 75 2.33 -31.41 3.09
C GLY A 75 2.85 -32.28 4.24
N THR A 76 3.52 -33.41 3.95
CA THR A 76 4.14 -34.23 4.98
C THR A 76 5.38 -33.53 5.55
N LEU A 77 5.37 -33.25 6.85
CA LEU A 77 6.55 -32.74 7.57
C LEU A 77 7.70 -33.76 7.47
N MET A 78 8.85 -33.30 7.00
CA MET A 78 10.07 -34.09 6.89
C MET A 78 11.03 -33.81 8.04
N HIS A 79 11.24 -32.53 8.36
CA HIS A 79 12.24 -32.12 9.33
C HIS A 79 11.98 -30.70 9.84
N GLU A 80 12.52 -30.40 11.02
CA GLU A 80 12.56 -29.07 11.63
C GLU A 80 14.01 -28.79 12.00
N TYR A 81 14.54 -27.64 11.58
CA TYR A 81 15.92 -27.27 11.87
C TYR A 81 16.01 -26.35 13.08
N GLU A 82 16.76 -26.77 14.09
CA GLU A 82 17.06 -25.96 15.28
C GLU A 82 18.00 -24.78 14.97
N ASN A 83 18.00 -23.76 15.84
CA ASN A 83 18.87 -22.57 15.77
C ASN A 83 18.67 -21.73 14.50
N THR A 84 17.45 -21.69 14.00
CA THR A 84 17.06 -20.92 12.81
C THR A 84 16.28 -19.64 13.14
N SER A 85 16.02 -19.38 14.44
CA SER A 85 15.14 -18.30 14.95
C SER A 85 15.46 -16.90 14.43
N ASP A 86 16.71 -16.68 14.05
CA ASP A 86 17.23 -15.37 13.65
C ASP A 86 17.21 -15.19 12.11
N PHE A 87 16.72 -16.19 11.37
CA PHE A 87 16.62 -16.12 9.91
C PHE A 87 15.41 -15.29 9.50
N ILE A 88 15.53 -14.51 8.42
CA ILE A 88 14.41 -13.72 7.88
C ILE A 88 14.22 -13.82 6.36
N ALA A 89 15.25 -14.27 5.63
CA ALA A 89 15.19 -14.50 4.18
C ALA A 89 15.95 -15.79 3.85
N VAL A 90 15.44 -16.59 2.92
CA VAL A 90 16.01 -17.92 2.58
C VAL A 90 16.07 -18.19 1.08
N CYS A 91 17.07 -18.92 0.60
CA CYS A 91 17.04 -19.50 -0.74
C CYS A 91 17.74 -20.86 -0.78
N TRP A 92 17.14 -21.82 -1.49
CA TRP A 92 17.74 -23.13 -1.68
C TRP A 92 18.77 -23.10 -2.82
N HIS A 93 19.94 -23.69 -2.60
CA HIS A 93 20.94 -23.94 -3.64
C HIS A 93 21.86 -25.11 -3.28
N ASP A 94 22.00 -26.08 -4.19
CA ASP A 94 22.94 -27.21 -4.12
C ASP A 94 22.93 -27.99 -2.78
N GLY A 95 21.72 -28.31 -2.29
CA GLY A 95 21.55 -29.05 -1.04
C GLY A 95 21.79 -28.22 0.22
N MET A 96 21.88 -26.90 0.09
CA MET A 96 21.99 -25.94 1.18
C MET A 96 20.79 -25.00 1.16
N VAL A 97 20.36 -24.55 2.33
CA VAL A 97 19.51 -23.36 2.48
C VAL A 97 20.40 -22.20 2.90
N TYR A 98 20.55 -21.22 2.03
CA TYR A 98 21.20 -19.97 2.38
C TYR A 98 20.19 -19.08 3.07
N ALA A 99 20.58 -18.45 4.17
CA ALA A 99 19.71 -17.59 4.95
C ALA A 99 20.45 -16.31 5.38
N TYR A 100 19.70 -15.23 5.56
CA TYR A 100 20.18 -14.05 6.27
C TYR A 100 19.86 -14.17 7.75
N ASP A 101 20.90 -14.21 8.59
CA ASP A 101 20.82 -14.18 10.06
C ASP A 101 20.78 -12.71 10.49
N ALA A 102 19.61 -12.23 10.90
CA ALA A 102 19.36 -10.83 11.21
C ALA A 102 20.07 -10.37 12.49
N VAL A 103 20.28 -11.27 13.46
CA VAL A 103 20.99 -10.95 14.71
C VAL A 103 22.48 -10.78 14.47
N LYS A 104 23.07 -11.64 13.64
CA LYS A 104 24.50 -11.58 13.30
C LYS A 104 24.78 -10.75 12.04
N GLN A 105 23.73 -10.25 11.40
CA GLN A 105 23.75 -9.51 10.14
C GLN A 105 24.66 -10.17 9.10
N GLN A 106 24.43 -11.45 8.77
CA GLN A 106 25.32 -12.18 7.85
C GLN A 106 24.56 -13.23 7.06
N ILE A 107 25.13 -13.65 5.93
CA ILE A 107 24.64 -14.81 5.20
C ILE A 107 25.25 -16.08 5.80
N VAL A 108 24.41 -17.07 6.05
CA VAL A 108 24.78 -18.41 6.49
C VAL A 108 24.27 -19.45 5.50
N ALA A 109 24.84 -20.64 5.52
CA ALA A 109 24.35 -21.80 4.79
C ALA A 109 24.04 -22.92 5.78
N LEU A 110 22.83 -23.45 5.70
CA LEU A 110 22.38 -24.63 6.42
C LEU A 110 22.45 -25.84 5.51
N ASP A 111 23.18 -26.88 5.90
CA ASP A 111 23.21 -28.16 5.18
C ASP A 111 21.92 -28.94 5.44
N THR A 112 21.17 -29.25 4.38
CA THR A 112 19.84 -29.86 4.54
C THR A 112 19.90 -31.31 5.02
N LYS A 113 21.08 -31.96 5.01
CA LYS A 113 21.23 -33.35 5.44
C LYS A 113 21.40 -33.50 6.95
N ASP A 114 22.12 -32.58 7.58
CA ASP A 114 22.47 -32.67 9.00
C ASP A 114 22.10 -31.44 9.83
N GLY A 115 21.57 -30.39 9.18
CA GLY A 115 21.15 -29.15 9.83
C GLY A 115 22.31 -28.27 10.29
N SER A 116 23.55 -28.59 9.91
CA SER A 116 24.71 -27.79 10.32
C SER A 116 24.69 -26.42 9.64
N ILE A 117 24.89 -25.37 10.43
CA ILE A 117 24.90 -23.98 9.96
C ILE A 117 26.35 -23.49 9.88
N LYS A 118 26.73 -22.99 8.70
CA LYS A 118 28.05 -22.43 8.42
C LYS A 118 27.93 -20.95 8.02
N LYS A 119 28.77 -20.11 8.62
CA LYS A 119 28.97 -18.71 8.20
C LYS A 119 29.49 -18.64 6.76
N ILE A 120 28.87 -17.81 5.93
CA ILE A 120 29.29 -17.56 4.54
C ILE A 120 29.95 -16.19 4.41
N THR A 121 29.27 -15.11 4.81
CA THR A 121 29.80 -13.74 4.73
C THR A 121 30.21 -13.24 6.10
N ASP A 122 31.06 -12.20 6.14
CA ASP A 122 31.14 -11.31 7.29
C ASP A 122 29.87 -10.45 7.42
N GLU A 123 29.86 -9.53 8.38
CA GLU A 123 28.74 -8.63 8.66
C GLU A 123 28.34 -7.85 7.40
N LEU A 124 27.09 -8.04 6.96
CA LEU A 124 26.44 -7.40 5.85
C LEU A 124 25.48 -6.35 6.42
N LYS A 125 25.90 -5.09 6.40
CA LYS A 125 25.11 -3.98 6.92
C LYS A 125 23.89 -3.73 6.06
N ALA A 126 22.76 -4.23 6.51
CA ALA A 126 21.45 -4.05 5.92
C ALA A 126 20.41 -3.98 7.03
N GLU A 127 19.48 -3.05 6.92
CA GLU A 127 18.30 -2.98 7.77
C GLU A 127 17.42 -4.20 7.54
N GLU A 128 17.25 -4.57 6.27
CA GLU A 128 16.41 -5.69 5.84
C GLU A 128 16.99 -6.36 4.59
N ILE A 129 16.77 -7.67 4.46
CA ILE A 129 16.98 -8.40 3.19
C ILE A 129 15.61 -8.76 2.63
N LEU A 130 15.19 -8.05 1.58
CA LEU A 130 13.90 -8.23 0.92
C LEU A 130 13.81 -9.58 0.19
N LYS A 131 14.93 -10.05 -0.40
CA LYS A 131 14.95 -11.30 -1.18
C LYS A 131 16.34 -11.92 -1.25
N LEU A 132 16.37 -13.25 -1.14
CA LEU A 132 17.53 -14.06 -1.52
C LEU A 132 17.22 -14.88 -2.77
N ALA A 133 18.14 -14.86 -3.74
CA ALA A 133 17.99 -15.60 -4.98
C ALA A 133 19.30 -16.30 -5.36
N SER A 134 19.21 -17.54 -5.84
CA SER A 134 20.37 -18.30 -6.33
C SER A 134 20.38 -18.30 -7.85
N ALA A 135 21.34 -17.65 -8.48
CA ALA A 135 21.49 -17.63 -9.93
C ALA A 135 22.94 -17.95 -10.35
N GLY A 136 23.10 -18.97 -11.19
CA GLY A 136 24.41 -19.49 -11.57
C GLY A 136 25.15 -20.09 -10.37
N GLU A 137 26.34 -19.57 -10.08
CA GLU A 137 27.19 -20.00 -8.95
C GLU A 137 27.18 -19.02 -7.76
N TYR A 138 26.30 -18.01 -7.81
CA TYR A 138 26.22 -16.94 -6.82
C TYR A 138 24.87 -16.91 -6.11
N ILE A 139 24.91 -16.38 -4.89
CA ILE A 139 23.72 -15.96 -4.15
C ILE A 139 23.58 -14.45 -4.32
N TYR A 140 22.37 -13.98 -4.52
CA TYR A 140 22.04 -12.57 -4.65
C TYR A 140 21.13 -12.16 -3.51
N ALA A 141 21.42 -11.01 -2.90
CA ALA A 141 20.64 -10.43 -1.83
C ALA A 141 20.18 -9.03 -2.24
N LEU A 142 18.87 -8.82 -2.31
CA LEU A 142 18.29 -7.49 -2.43
C LEU A 142 18.08 -6.94 -1.02
N ALA A 143 18.76 -5.85 -0.69
CA ALA A 143 18.89 -5.34 0.67
C ALA A 143 18.47 -3.88 0.79
N VAL A 144 17.87 -3.52 1.93
CA VAL A 144 17.64 -2.14 2.35
C VAL A 144 18.81 -1.67 3.22
N PRO A 145 19.45 -0.52 2.93
CA PRO A 145 20.57 -0.03 3.73
C PRO A 145 20.13 0.54 5.11
N GLU A 146 21.00 0.43 6.14
CA GLU A 146 20.73 0.91 7.53
C GLU A 146 20.41 2.42 7.65
N VAL A 147 20.85 3.22 6.68
CA VAL A 147 20.56 4.66 6.63
C VAL A 147 19.81 4.91 5.33
N HIS A 148 18.48 4.95 5.40
CA HIS A 148 17.64 5.24 4.26
C HIS A 148 17.03 6.64 4.36
N ASN A 149 17.13 7.41 3.28
CA ASN A 149 16.12 8.39 2.94
C ASN A 149 15.24 7.70 1.90
N TYR A 150 13.95 7.54 2.19
CA TYR A 150 13.05 7.00 1.18
C TYR A 150 12.67 8.11 0.19
N GLU A 151 12.57 7.74 -1.09
CA GLU A 151 12.03 8.61 -2.12
C GLU A 151 10.74 8.00 -2.65
N LEU A 152 9.69 8.82 -2.77
CA LEU A 152 8.46 8.40 -3.42
C LEU A 152 8.68 8.41 -4.93
N GLY A 153 8.80 7.22 -5.51
CA GLY A 153 8.74 7.00 -6.95
C GLY A 153 7.30 7.09 -7.48
N PRO A 154 7.10 7.02 -8.80
CA PRO A 154 5.75 6.97 -9.37
C PRO A 154 5.00 5.71 -8.95
N ASN A 155 3.68 5.72 -9.18
CA ASN A 155 2.75 4.60 -8.94
C ASN A 155 2.90 3.87 -7.60
N GLY A 156 3.30 4.57 -6.52
CA GLY A 156 3.42 3.99 -5.19
C GLY A 156 4.73 3.25 -4.92
N TYR A 157 5.68 3.24 -5.86
CA TYR A 157 7.03 2.74 -5.60
C TYR A 157 7.68 3.59 -4.51
N ILE A 158 8.07 2.95 -3.41
CA ILE A 158 8.90 3.57 -2.38
C ILE A 158 10.32 3.09 -2.63
N ASN A 159 11.20 4.02 -2.98
CA ASN A 159 12.62 3.73 -3.19
C ASN A 159 13.32 3.84 -1.84
N PHE A 160 13.71 2.71 -1.27
CA PHE A 160 14.49 2.67 -0.03
C PHE A 160 16.01 2.74 -0.27
N GLY A 161 16.43 2.96 -1.53
CA GLY A 161 17.83 2.91 -1.93
C GLY A 161 18.34 1.48 -1.96
N GLU A 162 17.54 0.54 -2.49
CA GLU A 162 17.84 -0.89 -2.43
C GLU A 162 19.18 -1.21 -3.10
N ILE A 163 19.97 -2.06 -2.43
CA ILE A 163 21.28 -2.51 -2.88
C ILE A 163 21.19 -3.98 -3.27
N LEU A 164 21.66 -4.31 -4.47
CA LEU A 164 21.78 -5.70 -4.91
C LEU A 164 23.21 -6.20 -4.70
N TYR A 165 23.38 -7.10 -3.73
CA TYR A 165 24.64 -7.78 -3.47
C TYR A 165 24.74 -9.09 -4.25
N ARG A 166 25.92 -9.35 -4.82
CA ARG A 166 26.33 -10.66 -5.33
C ARG A 166 27.31 -11.29 -4.34
N ILE A 167 26.98 -12.47 -3.85
CA ILE A 167 27.71 -13.22 -2.83
C ILE A 167 28.25 -14.51 -3.44
N ASN A 168 29.54 -14.76 -3.28
CA ASN A 168 30.16 -16.02 -3.66
C ASN A 168 30.06 -17.02 -2.48
N PRO A 169 29.23 -18.07 -2.57
CA PRO A 169 28.99 -18.97 -1.44
C PRO A 169 30.22 -19.79 -1.04
N LYS A 170 31.22 -19.94 -1.91
CA LYS A 170 32.44 -20.70 -1.61
C LYS A 170 33.48 -19.89 -0.84
N THR A 171 33.52 -18.58 -1.08
CA THR A 171 34.57 -17.70 -0.54
C THR A 171 34.06 -16.71 0.50
N GLY A 172 32.76 -16.42 0.49
CA GLY A 172 32.17 -15.37 1.32
C GLY A 172 32.32 -13.96 0.75
N GLU A 173 32.92 -13.81 -0.43
CA GLU A 173 33.11 -12.52 -1.09
C GLU A 173 31.75 -11.89 -1.43
N VAL A 174 31.56 -10.64 -1.00
CA VAL A 174 30.37 -9.83 -1.25
C VAL A 174 30.74 -8.67 -2.17
N ILE A 175 29.98 -8.49 -3.25
CA ILE A 175 30.17 -7.42 -4.22
C ILE A 175 28.83 -6.69 -4.38
N ASP A 176 28.83 -5.37 -4.16
CA ASP A 176 27.75 -4.50 -4.60
C ASP A 176 27.75 -4.41 -6.14
N THR A 177 26.61 -4.73 -6.75
CA THR A 177 26.45 -4.69 -8.21
C THR A 177 26.36 -3.27 -8.77
N ASN A 178 26.14 -2.25 -7.92
CA ASN A 178 25.84 -0.85 -8.28
C ASN A 178 24.57 -0.69 -9.12
N GLU A 179 23.69 -1.68 -9.09
CA GLU A 179 22.39 -1.62 -9.72
C GLU A 179 21.41 -0.90 -8.78
N THR A 180 20.77 0.17 -9.27
CA THR A 180 19.91 1.04 -8.46
C THR A 180 18.43 0.88 -8.79
N ASN A 181 17.56 1.37 -7.91
CA ASN A 181 16.10 1.41 -8.06
C ASN A 181 15.50 0.04 -8.42
N ILE A 182 16.05 -1.03 -7.83
CA ILE A 182 15.56 -2.39 -8.02
C ILE A 182 14.37 -2.59 -7.09
N ILE A 183 13.25 -3.00 -7.67
CA ILE A 183 12.01 -3.28 -6.96
C ILE A 183 11.97 -4.75 -6.51
N ALA A 184 12.31 -5.67 -7.42
CA ALA A 184 12.26 -7.10 -7.16
C ALA A 184 13.31 -7.85 -7.99
N ILE A 185 13.71 -9.03 -7.52
CA ILE A 185 14.60 -9.94 -8.23
C ILE A 185 13.98 -11.34 -8.41
N TYR A 186 14.42 -12.06 -9.42
CA TYR A 186 14.01 -13.43 -9.70
C TYR A 186 15.17 -14.22 -10.30
N ALA A 187 15.44 -15.41 -9.75
CA ALA A 187 16.39 -16.35 -10.34
C ALA A 187 15.61 -17.34 -11.22
N ALA A 188 15.87 -17.29 -12.53
CA ALA A 188 15.16 -18.11 -13.48
C ALA A 188 15.79 -19.49 -13.67
N SER A 189 14.99 -20.38 -14.26
CA SER A 189 15.36 -21.75 -14.60
C SER A 189 16.52 -21.84 -15.59
N ASP A 190 16.77 -20.77 -16.37
CA ASP A 190 17.92 -20.66 -17.28
C ASP A 190 19.24 -20.29 -16.57
N GLY A 191 19.20 -20.12 -15.25
CA GLY A 191 20.34 -19.78 -14.41
C GLY A 191 20.73 -18.30 -14.43
N LYS A 192 19.95 -17.44 -15.09
CA LYS A 192 20.14 -15.98 -15.04
C LYS A 192 19.37 -15.36 -13.88
N LEU A 193 19.85 -14.19 -13.48
CA LEU A 193 19.11 -13.30 -12.60
C LEU A 193 18.35 -12.29 -13.46
N TYR A 194 17.07 -12.12 -13.16
CA TYR A 194 16.24 -11.05 -13.69
C TYR A 194 15.88 -10.12 -12.55
N TYR A 195 15.70 -8.84 -12.86
CA TYR A 195 15.22 -7.88 -11.89
C TYR A 195 14.26 -6.89 -12.55
N TYR A 196 13.29 -6.46 -11.76
CA TYR A 196 12.33 -5.43 -12.13
C TYR A 196 12.75 -4.13 -11.46
N ALA A 197 12.79 -3.03 -12.21
CA ALA A 197 13.32 -1.76 -11.72
C ALA A 197 12.62 -0.56 -12.35
N TYR A 198 12.62 0.56 -11.63
CA TYR A 198 12.19 1.86 -12.14
C TYR A 198 13.42 2.72 -12.48
N ARG A 199 13.70 2.86 -13.79
CA ARG A 199 14.87 3.60 -14.29
C ARG A 199 14.54 4.33 -15.57
N ASP A 200 15.18 5.47 -15.77
CA ASP A 200 14.98 6.31 -16.97
C ASP A 200 13.50 6.63 -17.19
N ASP A 201 12.83 6.99 -16.10
CA ASP A 201 11.39 7.25 -16.01
C ASP A 201 10.46 6.11 -16.44
N ALA A 202 10.95 4.86 -16.46
CA ALA A 202 10.20 3.71 -16.94
C ALA A 202 10.33 2.47 -16.03
N TYR A 203 9.23 1.73 -15.90
CA TYR A 203 9.22 0.39 -15.31
C TYR A 203 9.68 -0.62 -16.36
N ALA A 204 10.63 -1.48 -15.99
CA ALA A 204 11.18 -2.41 -16.95
C ALA A 204 11.72 -3.68 -16.32
N LEU A 205 11.70 -4.76 -17.13
CA LEU A 205 12.38 -6.01 -16.83
C LEU A 205 13.79 -5.96 -17.40
N TYR A 206 14.75 -6.33 -16.56
CA TYR A 206 16.16 -6.41 -16.89
C TYR A 206 16.68 -7.83 -16.64
N THR A 207 17.72 -8.21 -17.38
CA THR A 207 18.55 -9.36 -17.04
C THR A 207 19.90 -8.89 -16.51
N PHE A 208 20.42 -9.58 -15.51
CA PHE A 208 21.75 -9.37 -14.95
C PHE A 208 22.66 -10.55 -15.32
N GLY A 209 23.74 -10.27 -16.05
CA GLY A 209 24.73 -11.25 -16.44
C GLY A 209 25.55 -11.72 -15.26
N THR A 210 25.34 -12.95 -14.81
CA THR A 210 26.00 -13.50 -13.61
C THR A 210 27.54 -13.59 -13.74
N LYS A 211 28.06 -13.70 -14.97
CA LYS A 211 29.51 -13.81 -15.27
C LYS A 211 30.20 -12.47 -15.55
N ASP A 212 29.59 -11.61 -16.35
CA ASP A 212 30.17 -10.34 -16.77
C ASP A 212 29.73 -9.15 -15.91
N GLY A 213 28.73 -9.35 -15.04
CA GLY A 213 28.21 -8.33 -14.13
C GLY A 213 27.48 -7.19 -14.84
N LYS A 214 26.92 -7.45 -16.02
CA LYS A 214 26.26 -6.42 -16.84
C LYS A 214 24.77 -6.62 -16.90
N SER A 215 24.05 -5.51 -16.81
CA SER A 215 22.61 -5.48 -17.00
C SER A 215 22.20 -5.14 -18.42
N ALA A 216 21.08 -5.71 -18.85
CA ALA A 216 20.44 -5.36 -20.12
C ALA A 216 18.92 -5.26 -19.92
N LYS A 217 18.34 -4.15 -20.39
CA LYS A 217 16.88 -3.95 -20.45
C LYS A 217 16.29 -4.90 -21.50
N LEU A 218 15.27 -5.65 -21.12
CA LEU A 218 14.59 -6.60 -22.00
C LEU A 218 13.25 -6.05 -22.51
N TYR A 219 12.41 -5.56 -21.59
CA TYR A 219 11.06 -5.10 -21.91
C TYR A 219 10.75 -3.78 -21.18
N ASN A 220 9.93 -2.95 -21.81
CA ASN A 220 9.29 -1.82 -21.13
C ASN A 220 7.91 -2.26 -20.62
N LEU A 221 7.61 -1.95 -19.37
CA LEU A 221 6.47 -2.48 -18.62
C LEU A 221 5.75 -1.37 -17.83
N ASP A 222 5.75 -0.15 -18.36
CA ASP A 222 5.09 1.02 -17.75
C ASP A 222 3.60 0.81 -17.43
N ASP A 223 2.92 -0.01 -18.24
CA ASP A 223 1.51 -0.35 -18.04
C ASP A 223 1.26 -1.22 -16.80
N ILE A 224 2.30 -1.89 -16.27
CA ILE A 224 2.22 -2.74 -15.06
C ILE A 224 2.39 -1.90 -13.79
N GLY A 225 3.34 -0.96 -13.78
CA GLY A 225 3.60 -0.12 -12.61
C GLY A 225 4.39 -0.84 -11.51
N TYR A 226 4.07 -0.53 -10.25
CA TYR A 226 4.76 -1.08 -9.08
C TYR A 226 4.22 -2.49 -8.75
N ILE A 227 5.13 -3.43 -8.44
CA ILE A 227 4.83 -4.83 -8.16
C ILE A 227 5.64 -5.30 -6.95
N THR A 228 5.17 -6.33 -6.26
CA THR A 228 5.85 -6.87 -5.06
C THR A 228 6.71 -8.10 -5.35
N ALA A 229 6.31 -8.89 -6.35
CA ALA A 229 6.98 -10.12 -6.73
C ALA A 229 6.71 -10.44 -8.20
N PHE A 230 7.65 -11.14 -8.83
CA PHE A 230 7.47 -11.65 -10.19
C PHE A 230 8.27 -12.93 -10.45
N VAL A 231 7.87 -13.61 -11.52
CA VAL A 231 8.52 -14.73 -12.18
C VAL A 231 8.58 -14.41 -13.68
N TYR A 232 9.68 -14.75 -14.33
CA TYR A 232 9.82 -14.65 -15.78
C TYR A 232 10.36 -15.94 -16.38
N GLU A 233 9.52 -16.65 -17.13
CA GLU A 233 9.84 -17.95 -17.73
C GLU A 233 9.17 -18.11 -19.09
N ASN A 234 9.93 -18.44 -20.13
CA ASN A 234 9.41 -18.70 -21.49
C ASN A 234 8.46 -17.61 -22.01
N ASP A 235 8.85 -16.33 -21.91
CA ASP A 235 8.05 -15.15 -22.26
C ASP A 235 6.80 -14.89 -21.40
N TYR A 236 6.50 -15.75 -20.43
CA TYR A 236 5.50 -15.47 -19.42
C TYR A 236 6.12 -14.64 -18.29
N PHE A 237 5.63 -13.41 -18.15
CA PHE A 237 5.87 -12.54 -17.02
C PHE A 237 4.69 -12.67 -16.07
N ILE A 238 4.89 -13.37 -14.95
CA ILE A 238 3.88 -13.51 -13.90
C ILE A 238 4.25 -12.59 -12.75
N TYR A 239 3.32 -11.78 -12.29
CA TYR A 239 3.59 -10.79 -11.25
C TYR A 239 2.39 -10.63 -10.31
N SER A 240 2.65 -10.06 -9.14
CA SER A 240 1.61 -9.57 -8.24
C SER A 240 1.61 -8.04 -8.18
N ASP A 241 0.43 -7.45 -8.35
CA ASP A 241 0.19 -6.01 -8.36
C ASP A 241 -0.48 -5.51 -7.07
N HIS A 242 -0.23 -6.19 -5.95
CA HIS A 242 -0.83 -5.97 -4.62
C HIS A 242 -2.27 -6.47 -4.44
N GLU A 243 -3.02 -6.73 -5.53
CA GLU A 243 -4.43 -7.16 -5.42
C GLU A 243 -4.68 -8.53 -6.07
N LYS A 244 -3.87 -8.89 -7.07
CA LYS A 244 -4.01 -10.13 -7.84
C LYS A 244 -2.67 -10.70 -8.27
N VAL A 245 -2.70 -11.94 -8.75
CA VAL A 245 -1.60 -12.57 -9.50
C VAL A 245 -1.99 -12.62 -10.98
N VAL A 246 -1.15 -12.06 -11.83
CA VAL A 246 -1.41 -11.91 -13.26
C VAL A 246 -0.32 -12.58 -14.07
N MET A 247 -0.69 -13.30 -15.12
CA MET A 247 0.20 -13.82 -16.14
C MET A 247 0.07 -12.99 -17.42
N LEU A 248 1.16 -12.33 -17.80
CA LEU A 248 1.30 -11.61 -19.07
C LEU A 248 2.23 -12.40 -20.00
N ASN A 249 1.76 -12.72 -21.19
CA ASN A 249 2.62 -13.23 -22.26
C ASN A 249 3.24 -12.06 -23.02
N LEU A 250 4.55 -11.85 -22.89
CA LEU A 250 5.25 -10.72 -23.50
C LEU A 250 5.42 -10.84 -25.02
N SER A 251 5.18 -12.02 -25.60
CA SER A 251 5.27 -12.22 -27.05
C SER A 251 4.02 -11.73 -27.79
N ASP A 252 2.84 -11.74 -27.16
CA ASP A 252 1.56 -11.36 -27.78
C ASP A 252 0.72 -10.38 -26.94
N ASN A 253 1.23 -9.96 -25.78
CA ASN A 253 0.57 -9.11 -24.79
C ASN A 253 -0.78 -9.66 -24.26
N THR A 254 -0.97 -10.98 -24.30
CA THR A 254 -2.16 -11.59 -23.69
C THR A 254 -2.01 -11.67 -22.17
N GLU A 255 -3.02 -11.15 -21.46
CA GLU A 255 -3.08 -11.13 -19.99
C GLU A 255 -4.11 -12.14 -19.48
N LYS A 256 -3.79 -12.83 -18.38
CA LYS A 256 -4.72 -13.69 -17.65
C LYS A 256 -4.55 -13.49 -16.15
N VAL A 257 -5.66 -13.27 -15.46
CA VAL A 257 -5.69 -13.31 -14.00
C VAL A 257 -5.61 -14.76 -13.55
N ILE A 258 -4.65 -15.05 -12.67
CA ILE A 258 -4.46 -16.38 -12.07
C ILE A 258 -5.27 -16.48 -10.79
N GLU A 259 -5.21 -15.46 -9.94
CA GLU A 259 -5.90 -15.44 -8.65
C GLU A 259 -6.18 -14.00 -8.19
N GLU A 260 -7.36 -13.78 -7.60
CA GLU A 260 -7.81 -12.52 -6.98
C GLU A 260 -8.97 -12.81 -5.99
N PRO A 261 -9.13 -12.03 -4.89
CA PRO A 261 -8.17 -11.07 -4.35
C PRO A 261 -7.06 -11.78 -3.55
N ILE A 262 -5.82 -11.35 -3.75
CA ILE A 262 -4.63 -11.91 -3.07
C ILE A 262 -3.55 -10.85 -2.95
N LEU A 263 -2.97 -10.74 -1.76
CA LEU A 263 -1.78 -9.94 -1.53
C LEU A 263 -0.56 -10.84 -1.44
N ILE A 264 0.53 -10.43 -2.10
CA ILE A 264 1.86 -11.02 -1.95
C ILE A 264 2.75 -9.88 -1.49
N LEU A 265 3.34 -9.98 -0.30
CA LEU A 265 3.96 -8.84 0.37
C LEU A 265 5.33 -8.50 -0.22
N CYS A 266 6.30 -9.41 -0.18
CA CYS A 266 7.62 -9.13 -0.76
C CYS A 266 8.48 -10.36 -1.00
N GLY A 267 9.27 -10.26 -2.08
CA GLY A 267 10.50 -11.02 -2.24
C GLY A 267 10.32 -12.49 -2.56
N ASN A 268 10.49 -13.34 -1.56
CA ASN A 268 10.59 -14.80 -1.66
C ASN A 268 9.23 -15.51 -1.79
N ASP A 269 8.14 -14.76 -1.74
CA ASP A 269 6.78 -15.30 -1.72
C ASP A 269 6.30 -15.79 -3.09
N MET A 270 7.13 -15.75 -4.13
CA MET A 270 6.82 -16.28 -5.46
C MET A 270 8.05 -16.89 -6.14
N THR A 271 7.87 -18.09 -6.70
CA THR A 271 8.89 -18.80 -7.47
C THR A 271 8.28 -19.68 -8.56
N PHE A 272 9.13 -20.29 -9.38
CA PHE A 272 8.73 -21.22 -10.42
C PHE A 272 9.42 -22.57 -10.27
N LEU A 273 8.67 -23.65 -10.43
CA LEU A 273 9.24 -24.99 -10.47
C LEU A 273 8.48 -25.88 -11.47
N LYS A 274 9.19 -26.34 -12.50
CA LYS A 274 8.69 -27.34 -13.48
C LYS A 274 7.32 -26.99 -14.09
N GLY A 275 7.10 -25.72 -14.44
CA GLY A 275 5.82 -25.29 -15.01
C GLY A 275 4.76 -24.87 -13.99
N ASN A 276 5.10 -24.83 -12.70
CA ASN A 276 4.20 -24.35 -11.65
C ASN A 276 4.72 -23.04 -11.09
N ILE A 277 3.81 -22.09 -10.93
CA ILE A 277 4.04 -20.88 -10.16
C ILE A 277 3.66 -21.25 -8.72
N ILE A 278 4.61 -21.14 -7.81
CA ILE A 278 4.42 -21.43 -6.40
C ILE A 278 4.52 -20.11 -5.65
N TYR A 279 3.52 -19.76 -4.86
CA TYR A 279 3.48 -18.50 -4.14
C TYR A 279 2.78 -18.60 -2.80
N PHE A 280 3.17 -17.74 -1.87
CA PHE A 280 2.49 -17.56 -0.59
C PHE A 280 1.51 -16.40 -0.71
N GLY A 281 0.22 -16.70 -0.53
CA GLY A 281 -0.86 -15.72 -0.63
C GLY A 281 -1.39 -15.30 0.72
N TYR A 282 -1.49 -13.99 0.92
CA TYR A 282 -2.27 -13.38 1.98
C TYR A 282 -3.69 -13.15 1.47
N TYR A 283 -4.66 -13.77 2.14
CA TYR A 283 -6.05 -13.76 1.72
C TYR A 283 -6.92 -13.09 2.77
N THR A 284 -7.93 -12.37 2.29
CA THR A 284 -8.93 -11.73 3.17
C THR A 284 -10.10 -12.65 3.51
N ASP A 285 -10.34 -13.68 2.70
CA ASP A 285 -11.55 -14.52 2.73
C ASP A 285 -11.26 -16.00 3.05
N LYS A 286 -10.00 -16.41 3.04
CA LYS A 286 -9.55 -17.77 3.34
C LYS A 286 -8.20 -17.76 4.08
N PRO A 287 -7.75 -18.89 4.65
CA PRO A 287 -6.46 -18.94 5.32
C PRO A 287 -5.29 -18.65 4.36
N ASN A 288 -4.28 -17.95 4.85
CA ASN A 288 -3.02 -17.75 4.14
C ASN A 288 -2.41 -19.11 3.81
N ALA A 289 -1.95 -19.28 2.57
CA ALA A 289 -1.49 -20.57 2.10
C ALA A 289 -0.43 -20.43 1.00
N ILE A 290 0.46 -21.42 0.95
CA ILE A 290 1.34 -21.61 -0.20
C ILE A 290 0.55 -22.37 -1.26
N ASN A 291 0.34 -21.74 -2.41
CA ASN A 291 -0.40 -22.27 -3.53
C ASN A 291 0.55 -22.65 -4.67
N SER A 292 0.08 -23.54 -5.54
CA SER A 292 0.80 -23.95 -6.74
C SER A 292 -0.17 -24.01 -7.91
N VAL A 293 0.10 -23.21 -8.95
CA VAL A 293 -0.72 -23.15 -10.16
C VAL A 293 0.11 -23.59 -11.36
N TYR A 294 -0.40 -24.58 -12.10
CA TYR A 294 0.27 -25.12 -13.28
C TYR A 294 -0.07 -24.30 -14.53
N ILE A 295 0.94 -23.83 -15.25
CA ILE A 295 0.76 -22.91 -16.39
C ILE A 295 -0.09 -23.50 -17.52
N GLU A 296 -0.07 -24.81 -17.75
CA GLU A 296 -0.94 -25.40 -18.78
C GLU A 296 -2.41 -25.42 -18.36
N ASP A 297 -2.72 -25.50 -17.06
CA ASP A 297 -4.12 -25.47 -16.59
C ASP A 297 -4.71 -24.07 -16.82
N ILE A 298 -3.91 -23.03 -16.59
CA ILE A 298 -4.26 -21.63 -16.93
C ILE A 298 -4.51 -21.48 -18.44
N ASN A 299 -3.79 -22.25 -19.27
CA ASN A 299 -3.93 -22.22 -20.73
C ASN A 299 -5.04 -23.12 -21.27
N ARG A 300 -5.47 -24.16 -20.55
CA ARG A 300 -6.56 -25.07 -20.97
C ARG A 300 -7.95 -24.54 -20.60
N ASN A 301 -8.07 -23.80 -19.51
CA ASN A 301 -9.33 -23.19 -19.08
C ASN A 301 -9.85 -22.08 -20.03
N SER A 302 -9.15 -21.79 -21.14
CA SER A 302 -9.65 -20.88 -22.19
C SER A 302 -10.65 -21.53 -23.16
N HIS A 303 -10.91 -22.85 -23.09
CA HIS A 303 -11.82 -23.56 -23.99
C HIS A 303 -12.91 -24.41 -23.33
N ALA A 304 -12.97 -24.44 -22.00
CA ALA A 304 -14.04 -25.11 -21.26
C ALA A 304 -14.39 -24.28 -20.02
N ASP A 305 -15.50 -23.53 -20.11
CA ASP A 305 -16.49 -23.30 -19.05
C ASP A 305 -17.41 -22.12 -19.41
N ILE A 306 -18.34 -22.40 -20.33
CA ILE A 306 -19.57 -21.61 -20.53
C ILE A 306 -20.82 -22.42 -20.07
N SER A 307 -20.66 -23.63 -19.51
CA SER A 307 -21.81 -24.52 -19.32
C SER A 307 -22.27 -24.82 -17.89
N ASP A 308 -21.56 -24.45 -16.82
CA ASP A 308 -22.01 -24.81 -15.45
C ASP A 308 -21.81 -23.69 -14.41
N ILE A 309 -22.40 -22.51 -14.68
CA ILE A 309 -22.70 -21.55 -13.60
C ILE A 309 -24.20 -21.60 -13.32
N ASP A 310 -24.50 -21.89 -12.07
CA ASP A 310 -25.83 -21.97 -11.48
C ASP A 310 -26.73 -20.77 -11.87
N ASN A 311 -28.00 -21.11 -12.12
CA ASN A 311 -29.05 -20.20 -12.52
C ASN A 311 -29.37 -19.16 -11.43
N ASP A 312 -28.70 -18.01 -11.47
CA ASP A 312 -29.27 -16.75 -10.97
C ASP A 312 -29.25 -15.69 -12.08
N ASP A 313 -30.21 -15.83 -13.00
CA ASP A 313 -30.35 -15.13 -14.29
C ASP A 313 -30.56 -13.61 -14.20
N LYS A 314 -30.55 -13.02 -12.99
CA LYS A 314 -30.74 -11.58 -12.79
C LYS A 314 -29.44 -10.82 -12.50
N LYS A 315 -28.55 -11.37 -11.66
CA LYS A 315 -27.23 -10.76 -11.38
C LYS A 315 -26.27 -10.88 -12.58
N ASN A 316 -26.36 -11.98 -13.32
CA ASN A 316 -25.49 -12.26 -14.46
C ASN A 316 -25.80 -11.43 -15.72
N LYS A 317 -26.97 -10.79 -15.81
CA LYS A 317 -27.32 -9.96 -16.97
C LYS A 317 -26.76 -8.55 -16.86
N GLU A 318 -26.70 -7.99 -15.65
CA GLU A 318 -26.04 -6.70 -15.39
C GLU A 318 -24.51 -6.83 -15.43
N TYR A 319 -23.95 -7.97 -15.01
CA TYR A 319 -22.49 -8.23 -15.06
C TYR A 319 -21.96 -8.53 -16.49
N LYS A 320 -22.76 -9.17 -17.36
CA LYS A 320 -22.35 -9.51 -18.73
C LYS A 320 -22.49 -8.38 -19.75
N GLU A 321 -23.25 -7.32 -19.46
CA GLU A 321 -23.36 -6.16 -20.36
C GLU A 321 -22.16 -5.19 -20.25
N PHE A 322 -21.19 -5.44 -19.36
CA PHE A 322 -20.00 -4.61 -19.15
C PHE A 322 -18.68 -5.14 -19.78
N ILE A 323 -18.73 -6.22 -20.57
CA ILE A 323 -17.54 -6.81 -21.22
C ILE A 323 -17.46 -6.40 -22.69
N GLU A 324 -17.38 -5.10 -22.93
CA GLU A 324 -16.66 -4.55 -24.07
C GLU A 324 -15.73 -3.48 -23.50
N ALA A 325 -14.42 -3.68 -23.58
CA ALA A 325 -13.46 -2.68 -23.13
C ALA A 325 -13.76 -1.37 -23.88
N ALA A 326 -14.05 -0.30 -23.13
CA ALA A 326 -14.31 1.00 -23.74
C ALA A 326 -13.13 1.38 -24.65
N GLU A 327 -13.44 1.84 -25.87
CA GLU A 327 -12.41 2.34 -26.79
C GLU A 327 -11.54 3.39 -26.10
N GLU A 328 -10.22 3.32 -26.31
CA GLU A 328 -9.29 4.26 -25.68
C GLU A 328 -9.58 5.70 -26.13
N LYS A 329 -9.93 6.58 -25.20
CA LYS A 329 -10.34 7.97 -25.46
C LYS A 329 -9.23 9.00 -25.24
N GLY A 330 -8.16 8.63 -24.53
CA GLY A 330 -7.05 9.50 -24.18
C GLY A 330 -6.61 9.34 -22.73
N SER A 331 -5.91 10.36 -22.21
CA SER A 331 -5.39 10.37 -20.84
C SER A 331 -5.74 11.66 -20.10
N VAL A 332 -5.96 11.56 -18.80
CA VAL A 332 -6.10 12.72 -17.89
C VAL A 332 -4.99 12.74 -16.86
N ALA A 333 -4.43 13.93 -16.63
CA ALA A 333 -3.42 14.16 -15.61
C ALA A 333 -4.07 14.46 -14.25
N VAL A 334 -3.83 13.62 -13.25
CA VAL A 334 -4.44 13.73 -11.91
C VAL A 334 -3.36 14.04 -10.88
N SER A 335 -3.48 15.18 -10.20
CA SER A 335 -2.61 15.61 -9.11
C SER A 335 -3.20 15.18 -7.76
N ILE A 336 -2.39 14.55 -6.91
CA ILE A 336 -2.81 14.01 -5.61
C ILE A 336 -1.75 14.33 -4.51
N PRO A 337 -2.17 14.75 -3.28
CA PRO A 337 -1.27 15.08 -2.17
C PRO A 337 -0.81 13.86 -1.36
N PHE A 338 -1.46 12.71 -1.54
CA PHE A 338 -1.17 11.45 -0.86
C PHE A 338 -0.65 10.40 -1.86
N SER A 339 -0.19 9.25 -1.34
CA SER A 339 0.35 8.16 -2.16
C SER A 339 -0.64 7.72 -3.25
N LYS A 340 -0.12 7.44 -4.46
CA LYS A 340 -0.91 6.97 -5.62
C LYS A 340 -1.54 5.59 -5.39
N VAL A 341 -1.08 4.86 -4.38
CA VAL A 341 -1.52 3.49 -4.01
C VAL A 341 -3.03 3.40 -3.74
N TYR A 342 -3.69 4.54 -3.50
CA TYR A 342 -5.09 4.58 -3.10
C TYR A 342 -6.10 4.72 -4.24
N ILE A 343 -5.65 4.83 -5.50
CA ILE A 343 -6.55 5.01 -6.65
C ILE A 343 -6.43 3.83 -7.62
N ASN A 344 -7.54 3.12 -7.83
CA ASN A 344 -7.64 2.09 -8.86
C ASN A 344 -7.95 2.72 -10.23
N SER A 345 -6.91 3.17 -10.95
CA SER A 345 -7.10 3.76 -12.28
C SER A 345 -7.54 2.74 -13.34
N SER A 346 -7.32 1.44 -13.10
CA SER A 346 -7.66 0.37 -14.04
C SER A 346 -9.18 0.26 -14.22
N ILE A 347 -9.95 0.36 -13.13
CA ILE A 347 -11.41 0.29 -13.21
C ILE A 347 -12.00 1.51 -13.92
N VAL A 348 -11.44 2.70 -13.71
CA VAL A 348 -11.89 3.91 -14.41
C VAL A 348 -11.59 3.80 -15.89
N LYS A 349 -10.39 3.33 -16.26
CA LYS A 349 -10.02 3.07 -17.66
C LYS A 349 -10.96 2.05 -18.30
N ARG A 350 -11.30 0.97 -17.61
CA ARG A 350 -12.23 -0.07 -18.10
C ARG A 350 -13.60 0.51 -18.44
N ILE A 351 -14.12 1.40 -17.60
CA ILE A 351 -15.47 1.98 -17.75
C ILE A 351 -15.50 3.12 -18.78
N SER A 352 -14.45 3.93 -18.83
CA SER A 352 -14.46 5.19 -19.59
C SER A 352 -13.62 5.15 -20.86
N GLY A 353 -12.63 4.26 -20.94
CA GLY A 353 -11.58 4.27 -21.96
C GLY A 353 -10.46 5.28 -21.67
N ILE A 354 -10.46 5.93 -20.50
CA ILE A 354 -9.57 7.05 -20.16
C ILE A 354 -8.42 6.55 -19.28
N LYS A 355 -7.18 6.79 -19.72
CA LYS A 355 -5.96 6.50 -18.94
C LYS A 355 -5.72 7.58 -17.88
N THR A 356 -5.19 7.19 -16.73
CA THR A 356 -4.80 8.13 -15.67
C THR A 356 -3.29 8.31 -15.67
N VAL A 357 -2.83 9.57 -15.70
CA VAL A 357 -1.44 9.95 -15.53
C VAL A 357 -1.32 10.67 -14.20
N PHE A 358 -0.65 10.07 -13.22
CA PHE A 358 -0.54 10.66 -11.89
C PHE A 358 0.62 11.64 -11.77
N ILE A 359 0.32 12.86 -11.34
CA ILE A 359 1.28 13.92 -11.03
C ILE A 359 1.40 14.01 -9.51
N SER A 360 2.63 14.00 -8.99
CA SER A 360 2.87 14.23 -7.56
C SER A 360 2.54 15.69 -7.25
N GLN A 361 1.68 15.92 -6.27
CA GLN A 361 1.34 17.26 -5.82
C GLN A 361 2.40 17.76 -4.83
N ASN A 362 2.77 19.03 -4.94
CA ASN A 362 3.57 19.68 -3.91
C ASN A 362 2.80 19.69 -2.58
N ILE A 363 3.46 19.29 -1.49
CA ILE A 363 2.88 19.29 -0.14
C ILE A 363 2.48 20.71 0.29
N ASP A 364 3.14 21.74 -0.25
CA ASP A 364 2.76 23.13 -0.05
C ASP A 364 1.54 23.52 -0.91
N ASN A 365 0.37 23.54 -0.27
CA ASN A 365 -0.90 23.97 -0.87
C ASN A 365 -0.86 25.40 -1.45
N GLN A 366 -0.02 26.31 -0.92
CA GLN A 366 0.09 27.67 -1.45
C GLN A 366 0.81 27.68 -2.81
N ALA A 367 1.85 26.86 -2.95
CA ALA A 367 2.56 26.70 -4.21
C ALA A 367 1.63 26.14 -5.29
N VAL A 368 0.88 25.09 -4.97
CA VAL A 368 -0.10 24.49 -5.91
C VAL A 368 -1.17 25.50 -6.32
N LEU A 369 -1.74 26.25 -5.38
CA LEU A 369 -2.72 27.29 -5.70
C LEU A 369 -2.13 28.36 -6.63
N THR A 370 -0.88 28.76 -6.38
CA THR A 370 -0.16 29.73 -7.20
C THR A 370 0.05 29.22 -8.62
N GLU A 371 0.38 27.93 -8.79
CA GLU A 371 0.53 27.30 -10.11
C GLU A 371 -0.79 27.29 -10.90
N ILE A 372 -1.90 26.96 -10.24
CA ILE A 372 -3.24 27.03 -10.87
C ILE A 372 -3.52 28.47 -11.29
N MET A 373 -3.29 29.45 -10.40
CA MET A 373 -3.51 30.87 -10.70
C MET A 373 -2.59 31.40 -11.82
N ALA A 374 -1.40 30.83 -11.97
CA ALA A 374 -0.48 31.15 -13.06
C ALA A 374 -0.91 30.57 -14.41
N GLY A 375 -1.97 29.73 -14.44
CA GLY A 375 -2.52 29.17 -15.66
C GLY A 375 -1.89 27.86 -16.11
N ASN A 376 -1.26 27.10 -15.20
CA ASN A 376 -0.62 25.82 -15.53
C ASN A 376 -1.67 24.81 -16.06
N PRO A 377 -1.55 24.35 -17.34
CA PRO A 377 -2.49 23.42 -17.94
C PRO A 377 -2.10 21.94 -17.78
N ASP A 378 -0.97 21.63 -17.16
CA ASP A 378 -0.37 20.28 -17.16
C ASP A 378 -1.12 19.29 -16.26
N VAL A 379 -1.91 19.79 -15.32
CA VAL A 379 -2.81 19.00 -14.48
C VAL A 379 -4.24 19.18 -14.96
N ASP A 380 -4.97 18.09 -15.14
CA ASP A 380 -6.39 18.12 -15.53
C ASP A 380 -7.31 18.12 -14.30
N ILE A 381 -6.99 17.30 -13.30
CA ILE A 381 -7.80 17.11 -12.09
C ILE A 381 -6.90 17.22 -10.86
N TYR A 382 -7.35 17.95 -9.85
CA TYR A 382 -6.72 18.00 -8.54
C TYR A 382 -7.58 17.27 -7.52
N ILE A 383 -6.96 16.37 -6.76
CA ILE A 383 -7.54 15.73 -5.58
C ILE A 383 -7.01 16.44 -4.36
N THR A 384 -7.87 16.74 -3.38
CA THR A 384 -7.49 17.39 -2.13
C THR A 384 -8.55 17.12 -1.05
N THR A 385 -8.51 17.83 0.07
CA THR A 385 -9.62 17.93 1.02
C THR A 385 -10.25 19.32 0.93
N PRO A 386 -11.59 19.46 1.02
CA PRO A 386 -12.25 20.76 1.03
C PRO A 386 -11.91 21.63 2.25
N ALA A 387 -11.30 21.06 3.29
CA ALA A 387 -10.75 21.82 4.41
C ALA A 387 -9.39 22.49 4.10
N SER A 388 -8.75 22.14 2.97
CA SER A 388 -7.40 22.62 2.64
C SER A 388 -7.37 24.07 2.18
N TYR A 389 -6.20 24.71 2.36
CA TYR A 389 -5.90 26.02 1.81
C TYR A 389 -6.09 26.07 0.28
N LEU A 390 -5.70 25.00 -0.43
CA LEU A 390 -5.85 24.88 -1.87
C LEU A 390 -7.33 24.93 -2.29
N ALA A 391 -8.16 24.09 -1.66
CA ALA A 391 -9.59 24.01 -1.97
C ALA A 391 -10.31 25.33 -1.72
N GLU A 392 -10.06 25.98 -0.57
CA GLU A 392 -10.67 27.28 -0.25
C GLU A 392 -10.17 28.37 -1.22
N GLY A 393 -8.87 28.38 -1.55
CA GLY A 393 -8.32 29.32 -2.53
C GLY A 393 -8.94 29.16 -3.91
N VAL A 394 -9.15 27.92 -4.35
CA VAL A 394 -9.81 27.58 -5.62
C VAL A 394 -11.28 28.02 -5.61
N LEU A 395 -12.00 27.67 -4.54
CA LEU A 395 -13.42 27.95 -4.38
C LEU A 395 -13.70 29.46 -4.28
N SER A 396 -12.98 30.17 -3.41
CA SER A 396 -13.15 31.61 -3.15
C SER A 396 -12.83 32.48 -4.36
N LYS A 397 -11.89 32.04 -5.22
CA LYS A 397 -11.51 32.73 -6.45
C LYS A 397 -12.31 32.27 -7.68
N GLY A 398 -13.13 31.22 -7.55
CA GLY A 398 -13.90 30.68 -8.67
C GLY A 398 -13.04 30.06 -9.77
N ILE A 399 -11.86 29.54 -9.44
CA ILE A 399 -10.88 28.99 -10.39
C ILE A 399 -11.03 27.47 -10.52
N TYR A 400 -12.21 27.03 -10.93
CA TYR A 400 -12.57 25.63 -11.18
C TYR A 400 -13.48 25.53 -12.40
N VAL A 401 -13.64 24.34 -12.97
CA VAL A 401 -14.68 24.07 -13.97
C VAL A 401 -15.97 23.65 -13.28
N SER A 402 -17.09 24.32 -13.59
CA SER A 402 -18.41 23.95 -13.08
C SER A 402 -18.85 22.59 -13.64
N LEU A 403 -19.27 21.69 -12.75
CA LEU A 403 -19.75 20.34 -13.07
C LEU A 403 -21.27 20.32 -13.34
N ASN A 404 -21.93 21.49 -13.34
CA ASN A 404 -23.38 21.63 -13.50
C ASN A 404 -23.94 21.09 -14.82
N ASN A 405 -23.11 20.86 -15.84
CA ASN A 405 -23.56 20.29 -17.11
C ASN A 405 -23.69 18.76 -17.07
N SER A 406 -23.16 18.10 -16.04
CA SER A 406 -23.27 16.66 -15.87
C SER A 406 -24.51 16.29 -15.04
N GLU A 407 -25.48 15.64 -15.69
CA GLU A 407 -26.64 15.09 -14.99
C GLU A 407 -26.24 13.88 -14.12
N ILE A 408 -25.19 13.16 -14.49
CA ILE A 408 -24.64 12.05 -13.71
C ILE A 408 -24.13 12.55 -12.35
N ILE A 409 -23.34 13.63 -12.35
CA ILE A 409 -22.79 14.20 -11.12
C ILE A 409 -23.89 14.85 -10.25
N LYS A 410 -24.91 15.49 -10.85
CA LYS A 410 -26.07 15.98 -10.08
C LYS A 410 -26.80 14.86 -9.36
N ASN A 411 -27.10 13.77 -10.06
CA ASN A 411 -27.75 12.60 -9.47
C ASN A 411 -26.88 11.96 -8.37
N TYR A 412 -25.56 11.98 -8.52
CA TYR A 412 -24.62 11.53 -7.49
C TYR A 412 -24.67 12.44 -6.24
N LYS A 413 -24.66 13.75 -6.43
CA LYS A 413 -24.80 14.75 -5.36
C LYS A 413 -26.10 14.57 -4.56
N ASP A 414 -27.21 14.30 -5.23
CA ASP A 414 -28.52 14.15 -4.57
C ASP A 414 -28.59 12.92 -3.65
N LYS A 415 -27.79 11.89 -3.93
CA LYS A 415 -27.65 10.69 -3.08
C LYS A 415 -26.76 10.95 -1.86
N CYS A 416 -25.87 11.94 -1.91
CA CYS A 416 -24.94 12.23 -0.82
C CYS A 416 -25.66 12.81 0.42
N PHE A 417 -25.09 12.65 1.61
CA PHE A 417 -25.54 13.35 2.82
C PHE A 417 -25.61 14.87 2.59
N ASP A 418 -26.55 15.56 3.24
CA ASP A 418 -26.82 16.98 2.96
C ASP A 418 -25.58 17.85 3.16
N TYR A 419 -24.82 17.63 4.24
CA TYR A 419 -23.60 18.39 4.51
C TYR A 419 -22.48 18.14 3.47
N ILE A 420 -22.46 16.97 2.83
CA ILE A 420 -21.53 16.64 1.73
C ILE A 420 -21.99 17.32 0.45
N ALA A 421 -23.29 17.24 0.12
CA ALA A 421 -23.87 17.92 -1.02
C ALA A 421 -23.71 19.45 -0.92
N ASP A 422 -23.79 20.01 0.29
CA ASP A 422 -23.51 21.42 0.55
C ASP A 422 -22.04 21.75 0.29
N ALA A 423 -21.10 20.90 0.73
CA ALA A 423 -19.68 21.08 0.44
C ALA A 423 -19.36 21.04 -1.07
N MET A 424 -20.13 20.28 -1.86
CA MET A 424 -19.99 20.24 -3.33
C MET A 424 -20.44 21.54 -4.00
N THR A 425 -21.20 22.39 -3.30
CA THR A 425 -21.87 23.55 -3.87
C THR A 425 -21.13 24.85 -3.51
N ALA A 426 -20.65 25.54 -4.54
CA ALA A 426 -20.01 26.84 -4.38
C ALA A 426 -21.03 27.94 -4.03
N PRO A 427 -20.59 29.09 -3.48
CA PRO A 427 -21.47 30.24 -3.24
C PRO A 427 -22.21 30.75 -4.49
N SER A 428 -21.67 30.49 -5.69
CA SER A 428 -22.31 30.79 -6.98
C SER A 428 -23.51 29.88 -7.30
N GLY A 429 -23.64 28.74 -6.62
CA GLY A 429 -24.56 27.66 -6.96
C GLY A 429 -23.95 26.59 -7.89
N ASP A 430 -22.67 26.71 -8.25
CA ASP A 430 -21.98 25.69 -9.04
C ASP A 430 -21.64 24.45 -8.22
N ILE A 431 -21.78 23.28 -8.84
CA ILE A 431 -21.09 22.07 -8.38
C ILE A 431 -19.62 22.22 -8.79
N TRP A 432 -18.73 22.40 -7.81
CA TRP A 432 -17.31 22.72 -8.07
C TRP A 432 -16.37 21.53 -7.87
N MET A 433 -16.81 20.51 -7.12
CA MET A 433 -16.02 19.32 -6.80
C MET A 433 -16.88 18.06 -6.71
N LEU A 434 -16.22 16.91 -6.84
CA LEU A 434 -16.77 15.57 -6.60
C LEU A 434 -16.17 15.01 -5.30
N PRO A 435 -16.97 14.60 -4.30
CA PRO A 435 -16.46 13.91 -3.11
C PRO A 435 -16.10 12.47 -3.49
N LEU A 436 -14.96 11.99 -2.99
CA LEU A 436 -14.41 10.69 -3.35
C LEU A 436 -14.56 9.68 -2.21
N GLN A 437 -14.29 10.12 -0.98
CA GLN A 437 -14.32 9.26 0.21
C GLN A 437 -14.58 10.11 1.46
N LEU A 438 -15.02 9.44 2.52
CA LEU A 438 -15.25 10.04 3.83
C LEU A 438 -14.74 9.10 4.91
N ASP A 439 -13.88 9.61 5.77
CA ASP A 439 -13.38 8.89 6.95
C ASP A 439 -13.63 9.69 8.23
N SER A 440 -13.65 9.00 9.36
CA SER A 440 -13.76 9.60 10.68
C SER A 440 -13.09 8.69 11.70
N TYR A 441 -12.48 9.31 12.71
CA TYR A 441 -11.95 8.58 13.84
C TYR A 441 -13.03 8.41 14.92
N VAL A 442 -13.08 7.20 15.47
CA VAL A 442 -14.13 6.76 16.39
C VAL A 442 -13.55 5.93 17.52
N ILE A 443 -14.35 5.70 18.56
CA ILE A 443 -14.02 4.73 19.60
C ILE A 443 -14.66 3.39 19.22
N TRP A 444 -13.81 2.41 18.93
CA TRP A 444 -14.19 1.02 18.79
C TRP A 444 -14.13 0.34 20.15
N TYR A 445 -15.09 -0.53 20.45
CA TYR A 445 -15.08 -1.28 21.71
C TYR A 445 -15.75 -2.64 21.58
N ILE A 446 -15.46 -3.50 22.56
CA ILE A 446 -16.07 -4.84 22.71
C ILE A 446 -17.02 -4.81 23.90
N PRO A 447 -18.35 -5.00 23.71
CA PRO A 447 -19.34 -4.92 24.78
C PRO A 447 -19.03 -5.79 25.99
N GLU A 448 -18.58 -7.02 25.76
CA GLU A 448 -18.24 -7.98 26.81
C GLU A 448 -17.07 -7.48 27.66
N ASN A 449 -16.10 -6.81 27.04
CA ASN A 449 -14.97 -6.24 27.76
C ASN A 449 -15.38 -4.96 28.50
N ILE A 450 -16.23 -4.10 27.92
CA ILE A 450 -16.80 -2.94 28.62
C ILE A 450 -17.53 -3.37 29.90
N GLU A 451 -18.38 -4.39 29.83
CA GLU A 451 -19.09 -4.94 31.00
C GLU A 451 -18.09 -5.53 32.02
N LYS A 452 -17.10 -6.30 31.54
CA LYS A 452 -16.07 -6.91 32.39
C LYS A 452 -15.28 -5.89 33.21
N PHE A 453 -15.01 -4.72 32.63
CA PHE A 453 -14.24 -3.64 33.27
C PHE A 453 -15.13 -2.61 33.97
N ASP A 454 -16.44 -2.83 34.06
CA ASP A 454 -17.42 -1.93 34.71
C ASP A 454 -17.33 -0.49 34.18
N ILE A 455 -17.22 -0.35 32.86
CA ILE A 455 -17.10 0.94 32.19
C ILE A 455 -18.50 1.44 31.79
N ASP A 456 -18.86 2.65 32.22
CA ASP A 456 -20.07 3.33 31.75
C ASP A 456 -19.78 3.97 30.39
N LEU A 457 -20.65 3.71 29.40
CA LEU A 457 -20.49 4.26 28.06
C LEU A 457 -20.58 5.79 28.03
N GLU A 458 -21.23 6.42 29.02
CA GLU A 458 -21.24 7.90 29.13
C GLU A 458 -19.84 8.47 29.43
N GLU A 459 -18.89 7.68 29.93
CA GLU A 459 -17.50 8.13 30.16
C GLU A 459 -16.74 8.40 28.85
N PHE A 460 -17.21 7.90 27.70
CA PHE A 460 -16.65 8.22 26.39
C PHE A 460 -17.20 9.52 25.79
N ARG A 461 -18.25 10.09 26.37
CA ARG A 461 -19.01 11.17 25.75
C ARG A 461 -18.26 12.50 25.73
N TYR A 462 -17.57 12.82 26.82
CA TYR A 462 -16.87 14.09 27.00
C TYR A 462 -15.40 13.87 27.34
N LEU A 463 -14.55 14.77 26.85
CA LEU A 463 -13.09 14.67 26.96
C LEU A 463 -12.65 14.40 28.40
N ASP A 464 -13.12 15.18 29.38
CA ASP A 464 -12.67 15.05 30.77
C ASP A 464 -12.94 13.68 31.39
N ASP A 465 -14.08 13.08 31.08
CA ASP A 465 -14.43 11.75 31.60
C ASP A 465 -13.66 10.66 30.84
N PHE A 466 -13.43 10.85 29.54
CA PHE A 466 -12.61 9.95 28.74
C PHE A 466 -11.14 9.95 29.18
N LEU A 467 -10.60 11.10 29.60
CA LEU A 467 -9.23 11.19 30.14
C LEU A 467 -9.11 10.45 31.47
N LYS A 468 -10.11 10.60 32.37
CA LYS A 468 -10.16 9.83 33.64
C LYS A 468 -10.29 8.33 33.38
N LEU A 469 -11.10 7.96 32.39
CA LEU A 469 -11.25 6.57 31.95
C LEU A 469 -9.89 6.03 31.45
N SER A 470 -9.20 6.78 30.60
CA SER A 470 -7.89 6.41 30.06
C SER A 470 -6.85 6.24 31.17
N GLU A 471 -6.86 7.10 32.18
CA GLU A 471 -5.92 7.05 33.31
C GLU A 471 -6.07 5.78 34.15
N ARG A 472 -7.32 5.32 34.36
CA ARG A 472 -7.61 4.13 35.18
C ARG A 472 -7.50 2.81 34.42
N MET A 473 -7.31 2.82 33.10
CA MET A 473 -7.19 1.59 32.32
C MET A 473 -5.92 0.79 32.67
N PRO A 474 -5.97 -0.56 32.67
CA PRO A 474 -4.81 -1.38 32.96
C PRO A 474 -3.64 -1.08 32.01
N ARG A 475 -2.50 -0.72 32.59
CA ARG A 475 -1.24 -0.49 31.85
C ARG A 475 -0.43 -1.75 31.55
N THR A 476 -0.85 -2.88 32.10
CA THR A 476 -0.19 -4.18 31.98
C THR A 476 -1.23 -5.30 32.01
N GLY A 477 -0.99 -6.38 31.28
CA GLY A 477 -1.86 -7.56 31.25
C GLY A 477 -2.23 -7.94 29.82
N ASN A 478 -3.28 -8.77 29.68
CA ASN A 478 -3.70 -9.28 28.38
C ASN A 478 -4.69 -8.35 27.65
N TYR A 479 -5.20 -7.32 28.32
CA TYR A 479 -6.19 -6.39 27.78
C TYR A 479 -5.56 -5.05 27.38
N ALA A 480 -6.03 -4.50 26.27
CA ALA A 480 -5.51 -3.30 25.64
C ALA A 480 -6.56 -2.18 25.61
N ALA A 481 -6.12 -0.95 25.84
CA ALA A 481 -6.93 0.26 25.75
C ALA A 481 -6.03 1.41 25.30
N TYR A 482 -6.22 1.84 24.06
CA TYR A 482 -5.23 2.68 23.38
C TYR A 482 -5.87 3.71 22.43
N VAL A 483 -5.05 4.69 22.06
CA VAL A 483 -5.33 5.74 21.09
C VAL A 483 -4.19 5.68 20.09
N GLU A 484 -4.42 5.12 18.90
CA GLU A 484 -3.32 4.77 17.98
C GLU A 484 -2.48 5.97 17.55
N THR A 485 -3.16 7.10 17.37
CA THR A 485 -2.55 8.34 16.91
C THR A 485 -2.92 9.47 17.89
N PRO A 486 -2.23 9.57 19.05
CA PRO A 486 -2.49 10.64 20.02
C PRO A 486 -2.41 12.04 19.41
N TYR A 487 -1.55 12.20 18.40
CA TYR A 487 -1.47 13.41 17.58
C TYR A 487 -2.79 13.72 16.87
N LEU A 488 -3.34 12.76 16.11
CA LEU A 488 -4.59 12.96 15.37
C LEU A 488 -5.79 13.10 16.32
N PHE A 489 -5.75 12.43 17.47
CA PHE A 489 -6.73 12.64 18.54
C PHE A 489 -6.73 14.10 19.04
N ALA A 490 -5.55 14.64 19.38
CA ALA A 490 -5.39 16.03 19.79
C ALA A 490 -5.84 17.02 18.70
N ARG A 491 -5.40 16.80 17.46
CA ARG A 491 -5.81 17.62 16.30
C ARG A 491 -7.32 17.58 16.07
N SER A 492 -7.97 16.42 16.23
CA SER A 492 -9.42 16.30 16.07
C SER A 492 -10.20 17.07 17.14
N LEU A 493 -9.65 17.18 18.36
CA LEU A 493 -10.22 18.01 19.43
C LEU A 493 -10.03 19.50 19.16
N GLU A 494 -8.88 19.90 18.61
CA GLU A 494 -8.65 21.27 18.14
C GLU A 494 -9.61 21.63 16.99
N ASP A 495 -9.86 20.72 16.05
CA ASP A 495 -10.86 20.90 14.99
C ASP A 495 -12.27 21.07 15.57
N GLN A 496 -12.65 20.31 16.61
CA GLN A 496 -13.93 20.53 17.31
C GLN A 496 -14.00 21.93 17.92
N TYR A 497 -12.90 22.44 18.49
CA TYR A 497 -12.85 23.79 19.05
C TYR A 497 -13.09 24.82 17.94
N ASP A 498 -12.36 24.68 16.83
CA ASP A 498 -12.46 25.57 15.69
C ASP A 498 -13.85 25.61 15.08
N MET A 499 -14.47 24.45 14.89
CA MET A 499 -15.81 24.34 14.32
C MET A 499 -16.91 24.88 15.24
N THR A 500 -16.65 24.94 16.56
CA THR A 500 -17.66 25.32 17.56
C THR A 500 -17.53 26.78 17.99
N TYR A 501 -16.30 27.27 18.16
CA TYR A 501 -16.02 28.55 18.81
C TYR A 501 -15.38 29.59 17.89
N ASN A 502 -14.81 29.18 16.76
CA ASN A 502 -14.20 30.07 15.78
C ASN A 502 -15.11 30.24 14.54
N ASN A 503 -14.98 31.39 13.88
CA ASN A 503 -15.66 31.70 12.64
C ASN A 503 -14.69 32.39 11.68
N PHE A 504 -13.98 31.58 10.89
CA PHE A 504 -12.99 32.04 9.93
C PHE A 504 -13.60 32.92 8.82
N LYS A 505 -14.85 32.66 8.42
CA LYS A 505 -15.56 33.46 7.40
C LYS A 505 -15.79 34.90 7.85
N GLU A 506 -16.12 35.09 9.12
CA GLU A 506 -16.31 36.42 9.72
C GLU A 506 -15.02 37.00 10.30
N LYS A 507 -13.88 36.31 10.11
CA LYS A 507 -12.57 36.67 10.69
C LYS A 507 -12.62 36.82 12.21
N LYS A 508 -13.38 35.96 12.89
CA LYS A 508 -13.53 35.93 14.35
C LYS A 508 -12.93 34.65 14.89
N VAL A 509 -11.72 34.73 15.42
CA VAL A 509 -11.01 33.62 16.07
C VAL A 509 -10.59 34.04 17.47
N ASN A 510 -10.66 33.13 18.43
CA ASN A 510 -10.17 33.37 19.78
C ASN A 510 -9.67 32.07 20.41
N TYR A 511 -8.35 31.94 20.51
CA TYR A 511 -7.65 30.87 21.20
C TYR A 511 -7.25 31.27 22.63
N GLU A 512 -7.31 32.55 22.98
CA GLU A 512 -7.02 33.05 24.33
C GLU A 512 -8.21 32.83 25.30
N THR A 513 -8.81 31.65 25.25
CA THR A 513 -9.93 31.26 26.13
C THR A 513 -9.45 30.27 27.20
N PRO A 514 -10.11 30.25 28.38
CA PRO A 514 -9.84 29.23 29.38
C PRO A 514 -10.04 27.80 28.87
N LEU A 515 -11.01 27.60 27.96
CA LEU A 515 -11.31 26.29 27.38
C LEU A 515 -10.19 25.80 26.46
N PHE A 516 -9.73 26.64 25.53
CA PHE A 516 -8.65 26.24 24.62
C PHE A 516 -7.34 26.02 25.36
N ARG A 517 -7.07 26.86 26.37
CA ARG A 517 -5.90 26.72 27.24
C ARG A 517 -5.86 25.37 27.95
N ASP A 518 -6.99 24.98 28.53
CA ASP A 518 -7.15 23.70 29.23
C ASP A 518 -7.04 22.52 28.25
N LEU A 519 -7.64 22.63 27.05
CA LEU A 519 -7.48 21.64 25.98
C LEU A 519 -6.01 21.46 25.58
N PHE A 520 -5.32 22.56 25.27
CA PHE A 520 -3.94 22.54 24.79
C PHE A 520 -3.00 21.94 25.85
N ASP A 521 -3.17 22.34 27.11
CA ASP A 521 -2.39 21.78 28.23
C ASP A 521 -2.62 20.27 28.38
N LYS A 522 -3.89 19.82 28.38
CA LYS A 522 -4.22 18.39 28.52
C LYS A 522 -3.62 17.51 27.43
N MET A 523 -3.54 18.00 26.19
CA MET A 523 -3.11 17.22 25.03
C MET A 523 -1.61 17.27 24.76
N TRP A 524 -0.94 18.38 25.08
CA TRP A 524 0.44 18.59 24.65
C TRP A 524 1.46 18.54 25.81
N SER A 525 1.03 18.71 27.06
CA SER A 525 1.93 18.74 28.21
C SER A 525 2.55 17.38 28.53
N GLY A 526 3.85 17.38 28.82
CA GLY A 526 4.58 16.17 29.23
C GLY A 526 4.84 15.16 28.11
N TRP A 527 4.56 15.55 26.86
CA TRP A 527 4.80 14.75 25.66
C TRP A 527 5.80 15.47 24.76
N ILE A 528 6.75 14.73 24.16
CA ILE A 528 7.65 15.26 23.12
C ILE A 528 7.37 14.46 21.85
N MET A 529 6.60 15.05 20.95
CA MET A 529 6.04 14.31 19.81
C MET A 529 7.13 13.81 18.85
N TYR A 530 8.15 14.62 18.59
CA TYR A 530 9.24 14.30 17.64
C TYR A 530 10.40 13.52 18.29
N SER A 531 10.19 12.95 19.48
CA SER A 531 11.18 12.06 20.12
C SER A 531 11.20 10.69 19.44
N PRO A 532 12.37 10.04 19.30
CA PRO A 532 12.47 8.64 18.86
C PRO A 532 11.67 7.66 19.73
N ASN A 533 11.35 8.05 20.97
CA ASN A 533 10.50 7.29 21.89
C ASN A 533 9.28 8.13 22.30
N SER A 534 8.59 8.71 21.31
CA SER A 534 7.40 9.52 21.53
C SER A 534 6.32 8.72 22.24
N ARG A 535 6.03 9.07 23.50
CA ARG A 535 4.99 8.47 24.31
C ARG A 535 4.16 9.55 24.96
N HIS A 536 2.89 9.64 24.58
CA HIS A 536 1.96 10.51 25.27
C HIS A 536 1.83 10.03 26.73
N PRO A 537 1.84 10.91 27.75
CA PRO A 537 1.84 10.49 29.16
C PRO A 537 0.59 9.68 29.54
N LEU A 538 -0.53 9.97 28.88
CA LEU A 538 -1.82 9.32 29.11
C LEU A 538 -2.16 8.23 28.10
N PHE A 539 -1.76 8.40 26.83
CA PHE A 539 -2.24 7.57 25.73
C PHE A 539 -1.14 6.60 25.28
N ARG A 540 -1.55 5.39 24.92
CA ARG A 540 -0.69 4.32 24.40
C ARG A 540 -1.11 4.00 22.97
N SER A 541 -0.21 3.46 22.17
CA SER A 541 -0.55 2.80 20.90
C SER A 541 -0.73 1.29 21.09
N SER A 542 -1.25 0.60 20.08
CA SER A 542 -1.23 -0.87 20.07
C SER A 542 0.19 -1.42 20.20
N HIS A 543 1.18 -0.77 19.59
CA HIS A 543 2.57 -1.18 19.71
C HIS A 543 3.03 -1.26 21.18
N ASP A 544 2.66 -0.27 22.00
CA ASP A 544 2.98 -0.26 23.43
C ASP A 544 2.21 -1.34 24.22
N ASP A 545 0.93 -1.55 23.90
CA ASP A 545 0.06 -2.49 24.63
C ASP A 545 0.31 -3.96 24.31
N TYR A 546 0.79 -4.23 23.10
CA TYR A 546 1.15 -5.56 22.65
C TYR A 546 2.65 -5.83 22.83
N LYS A 547 3.42 -4.92 23.45
CA LYS A 547 4.86 -5.07 23.78
C LYS A 547 5.75 -5.47 22.59
N GLY A 548 5.38 -5.08 21.38
CA GLY A 548 6.05 -5.55 20.17
C GLY A 548 5.94 -7.06 19.93
N GLU A 549 5.03 -7.78 20.62
CA GLU A 549 4.64 -9.17 20.33
C GLU A 549 3.84 -9.24 19.02
N LEU A 550 4.48 -8.82 17.91
CA LEU A 550 4.10 -9.01 16.49
C LEU A 550 3.67 -7.73 15.75
N MET A 551 4.30 -7.54 14.59
CA MET A 551 4.03 -6.56 13.54
C MET A 551 2.80 -6.94 12.67
N GLU A 552 1.93 -7.83 13.11
CA GLU A 552 0.75 -8.17 12.32
C GLU A 552 -0.38 -7.15 12.55
N GLU A 553 -0.83 -6.54 11.45
CA GLU A 553 -1.99 -5.64 11.39
C GLU A 553 -3.29 -6.28 11.94
N SER A 554 -3.30 -7.59 12.23
CA SER A 554 -4.40 -8.36 12.83
C SER A 554 -4.55 -8.16 14.34
N ALA A 555 -3.44 -7.93 15.08
CA ALA A 555 -3.44 -7.89 16.55
C ALA A 555 -4.19 -6.68 17.12
N ARG A 556 -4.13 -5.53 16.42
CA ARG A 556 -4.94 -4.32 16.70
C ARG A 556 -6.45 -4.52 16.53
N PHE A 557 -6.88 -5.71 16.06
CA PHE A 557 -8.26 -6.13 15.91
C PHE A 557 -8.61 -7.39 16.73
N ASP A 558 -7.72 -7.84 17.62
CA ASP A 558 -8.01 -8.97 18.51
C ASP A 558 -9.06 -8.59 19.57
N LYS A 559 -10.32 -8.91 19.27
CA LYS A 559 -11.46 -8.66 20.16
C LYS A 559 -11.35 -9.33 21.53
N THR A 560 -10.51 -10.35 21.70
CA THR A 560 -10.33 -11.01 23.00
C THR A 560 -9.51 -10.16 23.97
N ARG A 561 -8.75 -9.18 23.45
CA ARG A 561 -7.83 -8.31 24.20
C ARG A 561 -8.28 -6.86 24.24
N VAL A 562 -8.96 -6.36 23.21
CA VAL A 562 -9.33 -4.93 23.14
C VAL A 562 -10.48 -4.59 24.09
N ILE A 563 -10.26 -3.63 25.00
CA ILE A 563 -11.33 -2.98 25.77
C ILE A 563 -11.97 -1.90 24.88
N TYR A 564 -11.16 -0.93 24.46
CA TYR A 564 -11.51 0.05 23.45
C TYR A 564 -10.27 0.52 22.68
N LYS A 565 -10.48 1.09 21.51
CA LYS A 565 -9.44 1.81 20.75
C LYS A 565 -10.01 3.05 20.07
N TYR A 566 -9.21 4.12 20.00
CA TYR A 566 -9.47 5.23 19.08
C TYR A 566 -8.72 4.99 17.77
N ASP A 567 -9.48 4.87 16.67
CA ASP A 567 -8.94 4.50 15.35
C ASP A 567 -9.88 4.97 14.23
N SER A 568 -9.41 4.98 12.97
CA SER A 568 -10.24 5.39 11.84
C SER A 568 -11.29 4.33 11.49
N ILE A 569 -12.37 4.76 10.82
CA ILE A 569 -13.39 3.83 10.33
C ILE A 569 -12.85 3.01 9.16
N GLY A 570 -12.12 3.66 8.25
CA GLY A 570 -11.55 3.02 7.06
C GLY A 570 -10.65 1.84 7.38
N GLU A 571 -9.77 1.98 8.38
CA GLU A 571 -8.80 0.94 8.77
C GLU A 571 -9.51 -0.33 9.27
N GLN A 572 -10.58 -0.21 10.07
CA GLN A 572 -11.33 -1.38 10.54
C GLN A 572 -12.10 -2.07 9.40
N LEU A 573 -12.78 -1.29 8.55
CA LEU A 573 -13.62 -1.81 7.48
C LEU A 573 -12.80 -2.55 6.40
N ASN A 574 -11.55 -2.15 6.19
CA ASN A 574 -10.69 -2.77 5.18
C ASN A 574 -10.02 -4.07 5.66
N MET A 575 -9.86 -4.26 6.97
CA MET A 575 -8.97 -5.28 7.52
C MET A 575 -9.62 -6.35 8.39
N SER A 576 -10.88 -6.18 8.78
CA SER A 576 -11.47 -7.04 9.80
C SER A 576 -12.99 -7.20 9.68
N SER A 577 -13.49 -8.28 10.29
CA SER A 577 -14.92 -8.43 10.52
C SER A 577 -15.41 -7.43 11.57
N LEU A 578 -16.62 -6.90 11.35
CA LEU A 578 -17.34 -6.08 12.33
C LEU A 578 -18.02 -6.90 13.44
N ASP A 579 -17.96 -8.24 13.38
CA ASP A 579 -18.60 -9.13 14.35
C ASP A 579 -18.10 -8.92 15.78
N GLY A 580 -19.03 -8.62 16.69
CA GLY A 580 -18.75 -8.36 18.11
C GLY A 580 -18.23 -6.96 18.43
N TRP A 581 -17.99 -6.12 17.42
CA TRP A 581 -17.60 -4.73 17.62
C TRP A 581 -18.83 -3.83 17.82
N ARG A 582 -18.61 -2.72 18.52
CA ARG A 582 -19.52 -1.58 18.59
C ARG A 582 -18.71 -0.29 18.49
N VAL A 583 -19.39 0.79 18.11
CA VAL A 583 -18.72 2.05 17.79
C VAL A 583 -19.39 3.21 18.52
N LEU A 584 -18.57 4.10 19.07
CA LEU A 584 -18.99 5.40 19.62
C LEU A 584 -18.28 6.52 18.85
N PRO A 585 -18.90 7.71 18.72
CA PRO A 585 -18.19 8.87 18.22
C PRO A 585 -16.99 9.19 19.11
N MET A 586 -16.02 9.94 18.58
CA MET A 586 -14.95 10.48 19.41
C MET A 586 -15.51 11.34 20.57
N PRO A 587 -14.82 11.41 21.72
CA PRO A 587 -15.22 12.27 22.82
C PRO A 587 -15.37 13.72 22.36
N ARG A 588 -16.43 14.37 22.85
CA ARG A 588 -16.69 15.79 22.60
C ARG A 588 -15.92 16.64 23.61
N LEU A 589 -15.44 17.81 23.21
CA LEU A 589 -14.85 18.78 24.15
C LEU A 589 -15.77 19.06 25.34
N ASN A 590 -17.05 19.30 25.05
CA ASN A 590 -18.10 19.56 26.03
C ASN A 590 -19.48 19.48 25.34
N SER A 591 -20.53 19.91 26.03
CA SER A 591 -21.90 19.87 25.53
C SER A 591 -22.18 20.77 24.33
N ASP A 592 -21.37 21.79 24.04
CA ASP A 592 -21.59 22.73 22.93
C ASP A 592 -21.27 22.09 21.58
N VAL A 593 -20.33 21.14 21.54
CA VAL A 593 -20.04 20.36 20.33
C VAL A 593 -21.23 19.45 20.02
N LYS A 594 -21.91 19.73 18.89
CA LYS A 594 -23.15 19.01 18.53
C LYS A 594 -22.97 17.91 17.50
N LYS A 595 -22.01 18.06 16.59
CA LYS A 595 -21.80 17.23 15.40
C LYS A 595 -20.49 16.47 15.47
N ASN A 596 -20.39 15.39 14.71
CA ASN A 596 -19.16 14.61 14.60
C ASN A 596 -18.27 15.20 13.49
N SER A 597 -16.98 15.37 13.76
CA SER A 597 -16.04 15.79 12.72
C SER A 597 -15.82 14.65 11.74
N VAL A 598 -15.91 14.93 10.44
CA VAL A 598 -15.62 13.96 9.37
C VAL A 598 -14.66 14.55 8.37
N ASN A 599 -13.77 13.72 7.85
CA ASN A 599 -12.77 14.08 6.86
C ASN A 599 -13.23 13.58 5.49
N ILE A 600 -13.18 14.45 4.48
CA ILE A 600 -13.48 14.04 3.10
C ILE A 600 -12.32 14.39 2.16
N SER A 601 -12.13 13.55 1.15
CA SER A 601 -11.34 13.89 -0.03
C SER A 601 -12.27 14.23 -1.19
N CYS A 602 -11.87 15.18 -2.02
CA CYS A 602 -12.60 15.61 -3.19
C CYS A 602 -11.70 15.83 -4.40
N ALA A 603 -12.30 15.79 -5.59
CA ALA A 603 -11.67 16.12 -6.87
C ALA A 603 -12.32 17.34 -7.51
N PHE A 604 -11.53 18.22 -8.13
CA PHE A 604 -12.04 19.29 -9.00
C PHE A 604 -11.21 19.39 -10.29
N ILE A 605 -11.84 19.87 -11.35
CA ILE A 605 -11.19 20.04 -12.66
C ILE A 605 -10.49 21.39 -12.71
N ASN A 606 -9.22 21.37 -13.12
CA ASN A 606 -8.40 22.58 -13.32
C ASN A 606 -9.05 23.48 -14.40
N PRO A 607 -9.32 24.76 -14.12
CA PRO A 607 -9.89 25.68 -15.12
C PRO A 607 -8.97 25.90 -16.33
N HIS A 608 -7.68 25.62 -16.20
CA HIS A 608 -6.67 25.75 -17.25
C HIS A 608 -6.38 24.45 -18.01
N SER A 609 -6.98 23.32 -17.60
CA SER A 609 -6.89 22.04 -18.30
C SER A 609 -7.23 22.19 -19.78
N LYS A 610 -6.49 21.49 -20.65
CA LYS A 610 -6.78 21.35 -22.08
C LYS A 610 -7.75 20.20 -22.38
N ASN A 611 -8.01 19.33 -21.40
CA ASN A 611 -8.80 18.11 -21.52
C ASN A 611 -10.08 18.18 -20.66
N LYS A 612 -10.75 19.34 -20.56
CA LYS A 612 -11.87 19.56 -19.62
C LYS A 612 -13.02 18.57 -19.81
N GLU A 613 -13.39 18.29 -21.05
CA GLU A 613 -14.45 17.35 -21.40
C GLU A 613 -14.06 15.92 -20.98
N LEU A 614 -12.83 15.51 -21.25
CA LEU A 614 -12.30 14.20 -20.86
C LEU A 614 -12.18 14.07 -19.34
N ALA A 615 -11.76 15.13 -18.66
CA ALA A 615 -11.71 15.20 -17.19
C ALA A 615 -13.11 15.09 -16.56
N LEU A 616 -14.13 15.70 -17.18
CA LEU A 616 -15.52 15.55 -16.74
C LEU A 616 -15.99 14.10 -16.93
N GLU A 617 -15.75 13.49 -18.09
CA GLU A 617 -16.08 12.08 -18.33
C GLU A 617 -15.36 11.14 -17.34
N TYR A 618 -14.12 11.47 -16.96
CA TYR A 618 -13.37 10.73 -15.95
C TYR A 618 -14.03 10.82 -14.57
N LEU A 619 -14.44 12.01 -14.12
CA LEU A 619 -15.18 12.18 -12.87
C LEU A 619 -16.55 11.46 -12.91
N GLU A 620 -17.26 11.51 -14.04
CA GLU A 620 -18.50 10.76 -14.22
C GLU A 620 -18.29 9.24 -14.12
N ALA A 621 -17.17 8.72 -14.61
CA ALA A 621 -16.83 7.31 -14.49
C ALA A 621 -16.58 6.90 -13.02
N ILE A 622 -15.92 7.74 -12.23
CA ILE A 622 -15.75 7.51 -10.78
C ILE A 622 -17.10 7.37 -10.08
N THR A 623 -18.10 8.20 -10.42
CA THR A 623 -19.43 8.12 -9.79
C THR A 623 -20.16 6.79 -10.01
N LYS A 624 -19.75 6.00 -11.02
CA LYS A 624 -20.35 4.69 -11.33
C LYS A 624 -19.74 3.56 -10.52
N VAL A 625 -18.53 3.76 -9.98
CA VAL A 625 -17.79 2.78 -9.18
C VAL A 625 -17.20 3.41 -7.91
N PRO A 626 -18.04 4.06 -7.09
CA PRO A 626 -17.55 4.86 -5.97
C PRO A 626 -16.78 4.03 -4.94
N PHE A 627 -17.07 2.74 -4.80
CA PHE A 627 -16.43 1.83 -3.83
C PHE A 627 -15.16 1.16 -4.32
N ASP A 628 -14.97 1.08 -5.64
CA ASP A 628 -13.87 0.34 -6.26
C ASP A 628 -12.77 1.27 -6.78
N TYR A 629 -13.05 2.57 -6.89
CA TYR A 629 -12.07 3.57 -7.31
C TYR A 629 -10.99 3.81 -6.25
N TRP A 630 -11.33 3.70 -4.97
CA TRP A 630 -10.45 4.07 -3.87
C TRP A 630 -10.19 2.89 -2.93
N SER A 631 -8.94 2.43 -2.84
CA SER A 631 -8.59 1.14 -2.22
C SER A 631 -8.38 1.18 -0.69
N TYR A 632 -8.11 2.36 -0.11
CA TYR A 632 -7.58 2.44 1.27
C TYR A 632 -8.50 3.14 2.28
N THR A 633 -9.69 3.60 1.88
CA THR A 633 -10.56 4.36 2.79
C THR A 633 -12.02 4.02 2.61
N CYS A 634 -12.81 4.29 3.65
CA CYS A 634 -14.24 4.05 3.61
C CYS A 634 -14.96 5.06 2.71
N VAL A 635 -15.90 4.56 1.93
CA VAL A 635 -16.82 5.37 1.13
C VAL A 635 -18.16 5.37 1.85
N LEU A 636 -18.40 6.40 2.67
CA LEU A 636 -19.62 6.59 3.46
C LEU A 636 -20.26 7.95 3.13
N LEU A 637 -20.61 8.14 1.85
CA LEU A 637 -21.07 9.42 1.32
C LEU A 637 -22.60 9.55 1.22
N PHE A 638 -23.31 8.43 1.14
CA PHE A 638 -24.71 8.32 0.72
C PHE A 638 -25.72 8.24 1.88
N LYS A 639 -26.87 8.88 1.67
CA LYS A 639 -28.06 8.86 2.55
C LYS A 639 -28.82 7.55 2.53
N ASP A 640 -28.72 6.80 1.44
CA ASP A 640 -29.37 5.51 1.30
C ASP A 640 -28.41 4.44 1.79
N LYS A 641 -28.77 3.80 2.92
CA LYS A 641 -27.94 2.77 3.54
C LYS A 641 -27.81 1.54 2.65
N GLU A 642 -28.79 1.24 1.82
CA GLU A 642 -28.77 0.07 0.94
C GLU A 642 -27.70 0.18 -0.16
N MET A 643 -27.22 1.39 -0.48
CA MET A 643 -26.11 1.58 -1.42
C MET A 643 -24.79 0.96 -0.96
N TYR A 644 -24.69 0.60 0.32
CA TYR A 644 -23.52 -0.01 0.92
C TYR A 644 -23.56 -1.54 0.97
N ALA A 645 -24.73 -2.15 0.69
CA ALA A 645 -24.98 -3.58 0.92
C ALA A 645 -24.07 -4.52 0.12
N ASP A 646 -23.61 -4.09 -1.06
CA ASP A 646 -22.70 -4.87 -1.89
C ASP A 646 -21.24 -4.79 -1.42
N ARG A 647 -20.88 -3.80 -0.60
CA ARG A 647 -19.50 -3.57 -0.12
C ARG A 647 -19.30 -3.92 1.35
N TYR A 648 -20.29 -3.65 2.20
CA TYR A 648 -20.21 -3.86 3.66
C TYR A 648 -21.40 -4.68 4.15
N ASP A 649 -21.20 -5.42 5.25
CA ASP A 649 -22.31 -6.07 5.95
C ASP A 649 -23.12 -5.03 6.75
N ILE A 650 -24.11 -4.43 6.10
CA ILE A 650 -24.96 -3.38 6.65
C ILE A 650 -25.92 -3.87 7.75
N THR A 651 -25.94 -5.17 8.03
CA THR A 651 -26.78 -5.78 9.06
C THR A 651 -26.11 -5.78 10.43
N GLN A 652 -24.79 -5.57 10.47
CA GLN A 652 -24.02 -5.57 11.71
C GLN A 652 -24.35 -4.35 12.59
N PRO A 653 -24.47 -4.52 13.92
CA PRO A 653 -24.67 -3.39 14.84
C PRO A 653 -23.61 -2.30 14.74
N ALA A 654 -22.33 -2.68 14.58
CA ALA A 654 -21.24 -1.72 14.38
C ALA A 654 -21.45 -0.85 13.12
N PHE A 655 -21.95 -1.44 12.03
CA PHE A 655 -22.22 -0.67 10.81
C PHE A 655 -23.34 0.35 11.04
N GLU A 656 -24.38 -0.03 11.77
CA GLU A 656 -25.46 0.90 12.15
C GLU A 656 -24.93 2.05 13.05
N ASP A 657 -24.04 1.76 14.00
CA ASP A 657 -23.38 2.78 14.81
C ASP A 657 -22.58 3.76 13.92
N ILE A 658 -21.74 3.24 13.02
CA ILE A 658 -20.94 4.02 12.05
C ILE A 658 -21.84 4.91 11.19
N TYR A 659 -22.89 4.33 10.61
CA TYR A 659 -23.82 5.05 9.75
C TYR A 659 -24.47 6.23 10.50
N ASN A 660 -24.88 6.02 11.76
CA ASN A 660 -25.45 7.08 12.57
C ASN A 660 -24.43 8.17 12.96
N ILE A 661 -23.17 7.80 13.21
CA ILE A 661 -22.08 8.76 13.47
C ILE A 661 -21.84 9.65 12.24
N VAL A 662 -21.70 9.06 11.06
CA VAL A 662 -21.44 9.78 9.80
C VAL A 662 -22.65 10.60 9.35
N LYS A 663 -23.87 10.09 9.55
CA LYS A 663 -25.10 10.83 9.27
C LYS A 663 -25.23 12.12 10.07
N ASP A 664 -24.71 12.14 11.31
CA ASP A 664 -24.62 13.34 12.15
C ASP A 664 -23.27 14.09 11.99
N GLY A 665 -22.58 13.83 10.88
CA GLY A 665 -21.29 14.43 10.55
C GLY A 665 -21.36 15.91 10.17
N MET A 666 -20.20 16.55 10.25
CA MET A 666 -19.93 17.88 9.72
C MET A 666 -18.50 17.90 9.20
N ILE A 667 -18.32 18.36 7.97
CA ILE A 667 -16.99 18.59 7.40
C ILE A 667 -16.46 19.87 8.00
N ASN A 668 -15.16 19.92 8.34
CA ASN A 668 -14.47 21.17 8.61
C ASN A 668 -14.45 22.01 7.31
N SER A 669 -15.55 22.72 7.04
CA SER A 669 -15.72 23.50 5.84
C SER A 669 -15.10 24.88 6.07
N ARG A 670 -14.16 25.24 5.19
CA ARG A 670 -13.52 26.57 5.06
C ARG A 670 -12.33 26.74 6.00
N CYS A 671 -11.18 26.33 5.48
CA CYS A 671 -9.82 26.58 5.97
C CYS A 671 -9.75 27.00 7.44
N GLY A 672 -9.64 26.00 8.32
CA GLY A 672 -9.21 26.24 9.68
C GLY A 672 -7.77 26.74 9.67
N PHE A 673 -7.45 27.66 10.58
CA PHE A 673 -6.08 27.96 10.89
C PHE A 673 -5.39 26.70 11.41
N TYR A 674 -4.34 26.23 10.72
CA TYR A 674 -3.55 25.11 11.22
C TYR A 674 -2.52 25.65 12.22
N ILE A 675 -2.61 25.17 13.46
CA ILE A 675 -1.63 25.45 14.49
C ILE A 675 -0.26 24.96 13.99
N ASN A 676 0.71 25.86 13.99
CA ASN A 676 2.07 25.57 13.58
C ASN A 676 2.70 24.54 14.53
N GLY A 677 3.15 23.41 13.96
CA GLY A 677 3.80 22.34 14.72
C GLY A 677 5.05 22.80 15.49
N ASN A 678 5.70 23.88 15.05
CA ASN A 678 6.83 24.47 15.78
C ASN A 678 6.42 25.09 17.11
N ILE A 679 5.21 25.67 17.22
CA ILE A 679 4.72 26.20 18.50
C ILE A 679 4.49 25.06 19.48
N ILE A 680 3.91 23.96 19.00
CA ILE A 680 3.72 22.74 19.80
C ILE A 680 5.07 22.19 20.25
N ASP A 681 6.03 22.03 19.33
CA ASP A 681 7.37 21.54 19.66
C ASP A 681 8.10 22.46 20.66
N ASP A 682 8.04 23.77 20.45
CA ASP A 682 8.65 24.75 21.36
C ASP A 682 8.01 24.69 22.76
N TYR A 683 6.68 24.52 22.85
CA TYR A 683 5.99 24.31 24.13
C TYR A 683 6.42 23.00 24.81
N GLN A 684 6.41 21.89 24.07
CA GLN A 684 6.77 20.56 24.55
C GLN A 684 8.21 20.49 25.06
N ASN A 685 9.13 21.24 24.45
CA ASN A 685 10.52 21.34 24.87
C ASN A 685 10.77 22.42 25.95
N GLY A 686 9.72 23.09 26.43
CA GLY A 686 9.82 24.14 27.45
C GLY A 686 10.48 25.43 26.97
N ARG A 687 10.56 25.64 25.65
CA ARG A 687 11.02 26.90 25.02
C ARG A 687 9.93 27.97 25.05
N LEU A 688 8.66 27.57 25.10
CA LEU A 688 7.51 28.42 25.35
C LEU A 688 6.78 27.96 26.61
N THR A 689 6.28 28.92 27.40
CA THR A 689 5.23 28.66 28.38
C THR A 689 3.88 28.45 27.70
N LEU A 690 2.90 27.90 28.41
CA LEU A 690 1.53 27.73 27.89
C LEU A 690 0.91 29.06 27.45
N ASP A 691 1.13 30.12 28.24
CA ASP A 691 0.68 31.48 27.91
C ASP A 691 1.28 31.99 26.59
N GLU A 692 2.59 31.82 26.42
CA GLU A 692 3.31 32.27 25.22
C GLU A 692 2.90 31.46 23.99
N ALA A 693 2.73 30.14 24.12
CA ALA A 693 2.28 29.29 23.03
C ALA A 693 0.88 29.69 22.53
N ILE A 694 -0.08 29.89 23.43
CA ILE A 694 -1.45 30.29 23.07
C ILE A 694 -1.48 31.70 22.47
N ALA A 695 -0.69 32.64 23.01
CA ALA A 695 -0.59 33.99 22.44
C ALA A 695 -0.01 33.98 21.02
N LEU A 696 0.97 33.09 20.75
CA LEU A 696 1.50 32.89 19.40
C LEU A 696 0.49 32.26 18.46
N ILE A 697 -0.26 31.25 18.91
CA ILE A 697 -1.37 30.63 18.16
C ILE A 697 -2.41 31.69 17.78
N GLN A 698 -2.86 32.51 18.74
CA GLN A 698 -3.79 33.60 18.48
C GLN A 698 -3.24 34.57 17.44
N ARG A 699 -1.98 35.00 17.61
CA ARG A 699 -1.33 35.94 16.71
C ARG A 699 -1.19 35.38 15.29
N GLU A 700 -0.75 34.13 15.15
CA GLU A 700 -0.62 33.48 13.85
C GLU A 700 -1.99 33.31 13.17
N ALA A 701 -3.04 32.98 13.93
CA ALA A 701 -4.40 32.89 13.40
C ALA A 701 -4.93 34.25 12.91
N GLU A 702 -4.69 35.32 13.67
CA GLU A 702 -5.05 36.68 13.26
C GLU A 702 -4.25 37.15 12.02
N MET A 703 -2.97 36.79 11.94
CA MET A 703 -2.16 37.07 10.74
C MET A 703 -2.71 36.33 9.54
N TRP A 704 -2.96 35.02 9.67
CA TRP A 704 -3.50 34.17 8.63
C TRP A 704 -4.85 34.67 8.10
N LEU A 705 -5.73 35.17 8.97
CA LEU A 705 -7.02 35.77 8.56
C LEU A 705 -6.89 37.08 7.78
N ASN A 706 -5.76 37.77 7.87
CA ASN A 706 -5.52 39.08 7.25
C ASN A 706 -4.71 39.00 5.95
N GLU A 707 -4.19 37.83 5.61
CA GLU A 707 -3.66 37.47 4.28
C GLU A 707 -4.81 37.12 3.31
#